data_AF-A0A914V1H0-F1
#
_entry.id   AF-A0A914V1H0-F1
#
_cell.length_a   1.000
_cell.length_b   1.000
_cell.length_c   1.000
_cell.angle_alpha   90.00
_cell.angle_beta   90.00
_cell.angle_gamma   90.00
#
_symmetry.space_group_name_H-M   'P 1'
#
loop_
_entity.id
_entity.type
_entity.pdbx_description
1 polymer ?
#
loop_
_entity_poly.entity_id
_entity_poly.type
_entity_poly.pdbx_seq_one_letter_code
_entity_poly.pdbx_strand_id
1 'polypeptide(L)'
;MARSQDSLVLVTGASGYLATHCVHQLLNAGYKVRGTVRSLKNEEKIAPLKALKGSERLQLVEADLTSEHGWDSALKDVTFVLHTASPLPGLSSADESTITTAVSGVLNVLKAAAKAPTVKRVILTSSGLAILDFDKLRANPNYVYSEADWPENLEKLITYAVSKVKAERAAWDFVKQLTADQHKFELVVINPFLIFGPTLTDTVGTSLGIVQRFLTKPMAKLPKISIPSVDVRDVAKAHILAMTAAGAAGERIAVVYQPSYWMTQLGRDLSEEFSSQGFDIPTEELKEDDDRSALDPQTQAMLKQRPYGADVKVDTTKMKKILGMDKLIDMKTSVIDSAYSMFERNIVEKREEPKSYKTPHWALTRALLYICTIFTQYHSKMAGSPDALVLVTGASGYLATHCVQQLLNAGYKVRGTVRSMKNEEKIAPLKALKGSERLQLVEADLTSEHGWDSALKDVTFVLHTASPLPGLSSTDESTITTAVSGALNVLKAAAKAPTVKRVILTSSGLAIVDFDKLRAHPDYVYSEADWPENLDKLATYAVSKVKAERAAWDFVNQLSADQHKFELVVINPFLILGPTLTDVVGASIGMVQRFLTKPMAKLPKISIGSVDVRDVAKAHILAMTAAGAAGERIAVVYQPSYWITQMARDLSEEFSSQGFDIPTEELKEDDDRTALDPHMQAMLKQRPFGAEVKVDTAKMKKILGMDKLIDMKTSVIDSAYSLIERNIVEKREVVLVTGASGYLATHCVQQLLNAGYKVRGTVRSVKNETKIAPLKTLKGSERLQLVEADLTSEHGWDSALKDVTFVLHTASPFPAPSAADESTITTAVSGALNVLKAAAKVSTVKRVVLTSSGLAIMDFDKLRAHPDHVFSEADWPENLDNLATYAVSKVKAERAAWDFVKELTADQHKFELVVINPLIIFGPTLTDTVGSSIAMVQRFLTKPMAKLPKICVPSVDVRDVAKAHILAMTAAGAAGERIVVAYQPSYWMTQMARDLNEEFSSQGFSIPTEEMKQDDDTSGLDPHTQATLKQRPYGADIKFDTAKMKKILGMDKLIDTKSSVIESAYSLIERNIVEKREGYRGPKNFNRLDHKLCRFLKR
;
A
#
# COMPACT_ATOMS: atom_id res chain seq x y z
N MET A 1 8.24 -13.75 -27.69
CA MET A 1 8.47 -12.50 -28.44
C MET A 1 9.60 -11.72 -27.77
N ALA A 2 10.85 -11.91 -28.21
CA ALA A 2 12.05 -11.35 -27.56
C ALA A 2 12.80 -10.32 -28.43
N ARG A 3 12.14 -9.71 -29.44
CA ARG A 3 12.78 -8.75 -30.39
C ARG A 3 12.42 -7.27 -30.17
N SER A 4 11.57 -6.90 -29.19
CA SER A 4 11.03 -5.53 -29.14
C SER A 4 11.91 -4.48 -28.46
N GLN A 5 12.86 -4.85 -27.57
CA GLN A 5 13.66 -3.87 -26.82
C GLN A 5 14.80 -3.24 -27.64
N ASP A 6 15.26 -3.89 -28.71
CA ASP A 6 16.26 -3.34 -29.65
C ASP A 6 15.68 -2.35 -30.67
N SER A 7 14.35 -2.20 -30.70
CA SER A 7 13.66 -1.30 -31.63
C SER A 7 13.99 0.16 -31.32
N LEU A 8 14.32 0.93 -32.36
CA LEU A 8 14.50 2.37 -32.25
C LEU A 8 13.14 3.06 -32.27
N VAL A 9 12.83 3.83 -31.23
CA VAL A 9 11.58 4.59 -31.10
C VAL A 9 11.84 6.07 -31.28
N LEU A 10 11.17 6.71 -32.23
CA LEU A 10 11.22 8.15 -32.40
C LEU A 10 10.16 8.83 -31.53
N VAL A 11 10.55 9.78 -30.69
CA VAL A 11 9.62 10.66 -29.96
C VAL A 11 9.78 12.08 -30.51
N THR A 12 8.76 12.59 -31.19
CA THR A 12 8.83 13.94 -31.75
C THR A 12 8.67 14.98 -30.65
N GLY A 13 9.44 16.07 -30.70
CA GLY A 13 9.34 17.16 -29.71
C GLY A 13 9.71 16.70 -28.31
N ALA A 14 10.79 15.92 -28.20
CA ALA A 14 11.21 15.19 -27.00
C ALA A 14 11.31 16.05 -25.73
N SER A 15 11.63 17.35 -25.88
CA SER A 15 11.73 18.31 -24.78
C SER A 15 10.37 18.86 -24.28
N GLY A 16 9.26 18.38 -24.83
CA GLY A 16 7.92 18.78 -24.40
C GLY A 16 7.43 17.97 -23.20
N TYR A 17 6.50 18.54 -22.42
CA TYR A 17 5.98 17.96 -21.18
C TYR A 17 5.63 16.45 -21.27
N LEU A 18 4.68 16.07 -22.13
CA LEU A 18 4.33 14.66 -22.34
C LEU A 18 5.49 13.86 -22.97
N ALA A 19 6.18 14.46 -23.95
CA ALA A 19 7.23 13.82 -24.71
C ALA A 19 8.40 13.37 -23.82
N THR A 20 8.80 14.19 -22.86
CA THR A 20 9.88 13.86 -21.90
C THR A 20 9.48 12.70 -21.00
N HIS A 21 8.20 12.57 -20.63
CA HIS A 21 7.69 11.38 -19.94
C HIS A 21 7.71 10.12 -20.84
N CYS A 22 7.33 10.25 -22.11
CA CYS A 22 7.46 9.16 -23.08
C CYS A 22 8.92 8.70 -23.23
N VAL A 23 9.86 9.66 -23.40
CA VAL A 23 11.30 9.37 -23.46
C VAL A 23 11.76 8.68 -22.18
N HIS A 24 11.45 9.24 -21.02
CA HIS A 24 11.84 8.68 -19.73
C HIS A 24 11.33 7.24 -19.55
N GLN A 25 10.06 6.97 -19.86
CA GLN A 25 9.49 5.63 -19.73
C GLN A 25 10.05 4.65 -20.78
N LEU A 26 10.29 5.08 -22.02
CA LEU A 26 10.94 4.26 -23.04
C LEU A 26 12.37 3.87 -22.65
N LEU A 27 13.16 4.84 -22.15
CA LEU A 27 14.53 4.60 -21.69
C LEU A 27 14.54 3.65 -20.48
N ASN A 28 13.59 3.79 -19.55
CA ASN A 28 13.43 2.86 -18.42
C ASN A 28 12.99 1.45 -18.88
N ALA A 29 12.18 1.35 -19.94
CA ALA A 29 11.77 0.10 -20.56
C ALA A 29 12.86 -0.53 -21.46
N GLY A 30 14.02 0.13 -21.59
CA GLY A 30 15.19 -0.39 -22.28
C GLY A 30 15.28 -0.07 -23.78
N TYR A 31 14.35 0.71 -24.33
CA TYR A 31 14.34 1.06 -25.75
C TYR A 31 15.48 2.01 -26.12
N LYS A 32 15.95 1.90 -27.37
CA LYS A 32 16.71 2.98 -28.02
C LYS A 32 15.73 4.07 -28.41
N VAL A 33 16.03 5.31 -28.02
CA VAL A 33 15.12 6.44 -28.26
C VAL A 33 15.83 7.46 -29.13
N ARG A 34 15.18 7.88 -30.21
CA ARG A 34 15.54 9.10 -30.92
C ARG A 34 14.54 10.18 -30.56
N GLY A 35 15.01 11.31 -30.05
CA GLY A 35 14.17 12.45 -29.71
C GLY A 35 14.38 13.58 -30.71
N THR A 36 13.32 14.13 -31.30
CA THR A 36 13.46 15.36 -32.10
C THR A 36 13.36 16.59 -31.22
N VAL A 37 14.23 17.56 -31.46
CA VAL A 37 14.17 18.91 -30.88
C VAL A 37 14.28 19.93 -32.02
N ARG A 38 13.78 21.16 -31.82
CA ARG A 38 13.88 22.20 -32.86
C ARG A 38 15.31 22.66 -33.07
N SER A 39 16.09 22.76 -32.00
CA SER A 39 17.52 23.05 -32.08
C SER A 39 18.29 22.32 -31.00
N LEU A 40 19.38 21.67 -31.40
CA LEU A 40 20.37 21.03 -30.52
C LEU A 40 21.20 22.05 -29.74
N LYS A 41 21.19 23.32 -30.15
CA LYS A 41 21.90 24.42 -29.48
C LYS A 41 21.18 24.93 -28.23
N ASN A 42 19.90 24.57 -28.04
CA ASN A 42 19.14 24.98 -26.86
C ASN A 42 19.40 24.03 -25.70
N GLU A 43 20.49 24.28 -24.97
CA GLU A 43 20.90 23.43 -23.84
C GLU A 43 19.87 23.38 -22.72
N GLU A 44 19.19 24.48 -22.43
CA GLU A 44 18.14 24.55 -21.40
C GLU A 44 17.02 23.53 -21.66
N LYS A 45 16.55 23.42 -22.92
CA LYS A 45 15.51 22.45 -23.29
C LYS A 45 16.00 21.01 -23.37
N ILE A 46 17.30 20.81 -23.52
CA ILE A 46 17.91 19.49 -23.74
C ILE A 46 18.48 18.91 -22.44
N ALA A 47 18.91 19.75 -21.49
CA ALA A 47 19.50 19.33 -20.23
C ALA A 47 18.59 18.36 -19.45
N PRO A 48 17.27 18.58 -19.34
CA PRO A 48 16.40 17.62 -18.65
C PRO A 48 16.39 16.24 -19.31
N LEU A 49 16.47 16.16 -20.63
CA LEU A 49 16.53 14.91 -21.38
C LEU A 49 17.85 14.16 -21.17
N LYS A 50 18.96 14.89 -21.15
CA LYS A 50 20.29 14.33 -20.87
C LYS A 50 20.43 13.83 -19.43
N ALA A 51 19.72 14.46 -18.49
CA ALA A 51 19.69 14.08 -17.09
C ALA A 51 18.81 12.85 -16.78
N LEU A 52 18.03 12.35 -17.74
CA LEU A 52 17.21 11.15 -17.54
C LEU A 52 18.10 9.92 -17.36
N LYS A 53 17.69 9.02 -16.44
CA LYS A 53 18.32 7.70 -16.32
C LYS A 53 18.15 6.93 -17.64
N GLY A 54 19.24 6.36 -18.14
CA GLY A 54 19.24 5.64 -19.42
C GLY A 54 19.50 6.51 -20.65
N SER A 55 19.87 7.79 -20.47
CA SER A 55 20.11 8.74 -21.56
C SER A 55 21.25 8.35 -22.49
N GLU A 56 22.09 7.37 -22.14
CA GLU A 56 23.06 6.76 -23.06
C GLU A 56 22.39 6.08 -24.27
N ARG A 57 21.10 5.73 -24.17
CA ARG A 57 20.28 5.21 -25.28
C ARG A 57 19.46 6.28 -25.99
N LEU A 58 19.60 7.54 -25.61
CA LEU A 58 18.91 8.68 -26.22
C LEU A 58 19.79 9.37 -27.25
N GLN A 59 19.33 9.39 -28.50
CA GLN A 59 19.89 10.20 -29.57
C GLN A 59 18.99 11.41 -29.83
N LEU A 60 19.52 12.63 -29.77
CA LEU A 60 18.77 13.83 -30.14
C LEU A 60 19.11 14.26 -31.57
N VAL A 61 18.10 14.65 -32.33
CA VAL A 61 18.22 15.14 -33.71
C VAL A 61 17.40 16.41 -33.92
N GLU A 62 17.84 17.27 -34.84
CA GLU A 62 17.07 18.46 -35.23
C GLU A 62 15.99 18.10 -36.26
N ALA A 63 14.74 18.39 -35.94
CA ALA A 63 13.62 18.38 -36.88
C ALA A 63 12.53 19.33 -36.39
N ASP A 64 11.99 20.15 -37.29
CA ASP A 64 10.91 21.09 -37.02
C ASP A 64 9.63 20.67 -37.75
N LEU A 65 8.49 20.75 -37.09
CA LEU A 65 7.19 20.43 -37.70
C LEU A 65 6.82 21.41 -38.82
N THR A 66 7.37 22.62 -38.79
CA THR A 66 7.11 23.66 -39.81
C THR A 66 7.91 23.47 -41.09
N SER A 67 8.79 22.46 -41.15
CA SER A 67 9.65 22.17 -42.31
C SER A 67 9.62 20.67 -42.65
N GLU A 68 9.81 20.33 -43.92
CA GLU A 68 10.05 18.93 -44.33
C GLU A 68 11.52 18.49 -44.08
N HIS A 69 12.41 19.43 -43.76
CA HIS A 69 13.83 19.14 -43.51
C HIS A 69 14.05 18.35 -42.20
N GLY A 70 14.94 17.36 -42.25
CA GLY A 70 15.43 16.62 -41.08
C GLY A 70 14.61 15.38 -40.72
N TRP A 71 13.39 15.26 -41.23
CA TRP A 71 12.51 14.13 -40.92
C TRP A 71 12.99 12.79 -41.48
N ASP A 72 13.59 12.77 -42.68
CA ASP A 72 14.16 11.53 -43.26
C ASP A 72 15.30 10.98 -42.39
N SER A 73 16.18 11.86 -41.87
CA SER A 73 17.25 11.48 -40.93
C SER A 73 16.68 11.04 -39.58
N ALA A 74 15.66 11.75 -39.08
CA ALA A 74 15.00 11.41 -37.83
C ALA A 74 14.35 10.02 -37.87
N LEU A 75 13.74 9.64 -38.99
CA LEU A 75 13.03 8.37 -39.16
C LEU A 75 13.89 7.20 -39.65
N LYS A 76 15.17 7.43 -39.96
CA LYS A 76 16.09 6.37 -40.38
C LYS A 76 16.18 5.25 -39.32
N ASP A 77 15.93 4.01 -39.72
CA ASP A 77 15.97 2.80 -38.88
C ASP A 77 14.96 2.80 -37.71
N VAL A 78 13.98 3.72 -37.71
CA VAL A 78 12.95 3.80 -36.66
C VAL A 78 11.89 2.73 -36.89
N THR A 79 11.49 2.04 -35.81
CA THR A 79 10.43 1.03 -35.81
C THR A 79 9.08 1.61 -35.39
N PHE A 80 9.08 2.47 -34.36
CA PHE A 80 7.87 3.08 -33.81
C PHE A 80 8.03 4.58 -33.71
N VAL A 81 6.95 5.32 -33.99
CA VAL A 81 6.93 6.79 -33.86
C VAL A 81 5.89 7.19 -32.82
N LEU A 82 6.30 7.87 -31.76
CA LEU A 82 5.41 8.59 -30.85
C LEU A 82 5.36 10.06 -31.27
N HIS A 83 4.35 10.41 -32.05
CA HIS A 83 4.17 11.77 -32.54
C HIS A 83 3.39 12.61 -31.50
N THR A 84 4.14 13.21 -30.58
CA THR A 84 3.60 14.07 -29.49
C THR A 84 3.75 15.57 -29.75
N ALA A 85 4.56 15.95 -30.74
CA ALA A 85 4.91 17.33 -31.01
C ALA A 85 3.73 18.09 -31.62
N SER A 86 3.56 19.36 -31.22
CA SER A 86 2.57 20.26 -31.80
C SER A 86 3.15 21.67 -31.85
N PRO A 87 2.90 22.44 -32.93
CA PRO A 87 3.50 23.77 -33.11
C PRO A 87 2.82 24.86 -32.27
N LEU A 88 1.82 24.53 -31.46
CA LEU A 88 0.91 25.50 -30.83
C LEU A 88 1.39 25.98 -29.44
N PRO A 89 1.54 27.30 -29.22
CA PRO A 89 1.72 27.88 -27.90
C PRO A 89 0.35 28.18 -27.26
N GLY A 90 -0.25 27.19 -26.59
CA GLY A 90 -1.38 27.42 -25.68
C GLY A 90 -2.77 27.70 -26.31
N LEU A 91 -3.73 28.10 -25.46
CA LEU A 91 -5.17 28.19 -25.77
C LEU A 91 -5.63 29.51 -26.44
N SER A 92 -4.82 30.57 -26.49
CA SER A 92 -5.35 31.93 -26.63
C SER A 92 -4.99 32.72 -27.90
N SER A 93 -4.41 32.12 -28.94
CA SER A 93 -4.26 32.81 -30.24
C SER A 93 -3.84 31.84 -31.34
N ALA A 94 -4.74 30.97 -31.77
CA ALA A 94 -4.58 30.32 -33.06
C ALA A 94 -5.48 31.04 -34.07
N ASP A 95 -4.88 31.41 -35.19
CA ASP A 95 -5.54 31.88 -36.41
C ASP A 95 -5.59 30.72 -37.44
N GLU A 96 -6.11 30.96 -38.64
CA GLU A 96 -6.12 29.95 -39.70
C GLU A 96 -4.71 29.44 -40.08
N SER A 97 -3.70 30.31 -39.99
CA SER A 97 -2.29 29.95 -40.26
C SER A 97 -1.77 28.90 -39.27
N THR A 98 -2.21 29.00 -38.03
CA THR A 98 -1.83 28.13 -36.91
C THR A 98 -2.48 26.74 -37.01
N ILE A 99 -3.74 26.67 -37.46
CA ILE A 99 -4.41 25.40 -37.80
C ILE A 99 -3.66 24.71 -38.94
N THR A 100 -3.35 25.46 -40.00
CA THR A 100 -2.64 24.94 -41.18
C THR A 100 -1.28 24.37 -40.78
N THR A 101 -0.56 25.07 -39.92
CA THR A 101 0.75 24.63 -39.39
C THR A 101 0.63 23.33 -38.58
N ALA A 102 -0.42 23.17 -37.77
CA ALA A 102 -0.65 21.93 -37.00
C ALA A 102 -0.97 20.73 -37.91
N VAL A 103 -1.79 20.94 -38.95
CA VAL A 103 -2.11 19.91 -39.96
C VAL A 103 -0.86 19.54 -40.75
N SER A 104 -0.15 20.52 -41.30
CA SER A 104 1.08 20.28 -42.06
C SER A 104 2.15 19.61 -41.20
N GLY A 105 2.28 19.96 -39.92
CA GLY A 105 3.21 19.32 -39.01
C GLY A 105 2.97 17.81 -38.85
N VAL A 106 1.71 17.40 -38.70
CA VAL A 106 1.35 15.97 -38.66
C VAL A 106 1.65 15.31 -40.00
N LEU A 107 1.26 15.93 -41.11
CA LEU A 107 1.49 15.38 -42.45
C LEU A 107 2.98 15.25 -42.78
N ASN A 108 3.84 16.15 -42.33
CA ASN A 108 5.28 16.07 -42.57
C ASN A 108 5.88 14.81 -41.92
N VAL A 109 5.48 14.50 -40.68
CA VAL A 109 5.92 13.27 -39.99
C VAL A 109 5.37 12.03 -40.68
N LEU A 110 4.09 12.03 -41.07
CA LEU A 110 3.45 10.88 -41.73
C LEU A 110 3.99 10.62 -43.14
N LYS A 111 4.25 11.67 -43.93
CA LYS A 111 4.92 11.58 -45.23
C LYS A 111 6.30 10.97 -45.10
N ALA A 112 7.08 11.41 -44.11
CA ALA A 112 8.41 10.85 -43.87
C ALA A 112 8.33 9.40 -43.36
N ALA A 113 7.33 9.06 -42.54
CA ALA A 113 7.07 7.68 -42.12
C ALA A 113 6.71 6.77 -43.31
N ALA A 114 5.94 7.27 -44.27
CA ALA A 114 5.62 6.56 -45.52
C ALA A 114 6.81 6.37 -46.47
N LYS A 115 7.94 7.05 -46.22
CA LYS A 115 9.22 6.84 -46.92
C LYS A 115 10.16 5.91 -46.16
N ALA A 116 9.89 5.62 -44.88
CA ALA A 116 10.77 4.87 -43.99
C ALA A 116 10.28 3.42 -43.83
N PRO A 117 10.86 2.44 -44.57
CA PRO A 117 10.33 1.07 -44.63
C PRO A 117 10.39 0.30 -43.30
N THR A 118 11.18 0.78 -42.35
CA THR A 118 11.29 0.18 -41.01
C THR A 118 10.16 0.59 -40.07
N VAL A 119 9.44 1.67 -40.38
CA VAL A 119 8.40 2.21 -39.49
C VAL A 119 7.19 1.28 -39.55
N LYS A 120 6.93 0.58 -38.45
CA LYS A 120 5.78 -0.32 -38.34
C LYS A 120 4.51 0.42 -37.95
N ARG A 121 4.61 1.32 -36.97
CA ARG A 121 3.45 1.96 -36.36
C ARG A 121 3.75 3.39 -35.90
N VAL A 122 2.83 4.29 -36.20
CA VAL A 122 2.82 5.69 -35.74
C VAL A 122 1.70 5.85 -34.71
N ILE A 123 2.06 6.33 -33.53
CA ILE A 123 1.15 6.62 -32.43
C ILE A 123 1.07 8.15 -32.34
N LEU A 124 -0.07 8.68 -32.77
CA LEU A 124 -0.34 10.11 -32.83
C LEU A 124 -1.01 10.59 -31.53
N THR A 125 -0.46 11.61 -30.90
CA THR A 125 -1.14 12.32 -29.80
C THR A 125 -2.11 13.36 -30.36
N SER A 126 -3.40 13.05 -30.30
CA SER A 126 -4.47 14.02 -30.54
C SER A 126 -4.92 14.64 -29.22
N SER A 127 -6.22 14.91 -29.03
CA SER A 127 -6.78 15.47 -27.80
C SER A 127 -8.20 14.95 -27.59
N GLY A 128 -8.63 14.85 -26.33
CA GLY A 128 -10.03 14.63 -25.98
C GLY A 128 -10.96 15.73 -26.54
N LEU A 129 -10.45 16.93 -26.80
CA LEU A 129 -11.22 17.98 -27.50
C LEU A 129 -11.53 17.64 -28.96
N ALA A 130 -10.88 16.63 -29.55
CA ALA A 130 -11.28 16.10 -30.85
C ALA A 130 -12.47 15.10 -30.76
N ILE A 131 -12.89 14.75 -29.54
CA ILE A 131 -14.04 13.87 -29.24
C ILE A 131 -15.23 14.71 -28.77
N LEU A 132 -14.98 15.71 -27.92
CA LEU A 132 -16.04 16.45 -27.22
C LEU A 132 -16.81 17.41 -28.14
N ASP A 133 -18.11 17.16 -28.26
CA ASP A 133 -19.10 18.06 -28.84
C ASP A 133 -20.11 18.51 -27.77
N PHE A 134 -19.90 19.69 -27.20
CA PHE A 134 -20.70 20.16 -26.07
C PHE A 134 -22.18 20.44 -26.42
N ASP A 135 -22.54 20.56 -27.71
CA ASP A 135 -23.96 20.68 -28.08
C ASP A 135 -24.70 19.37 -27.82
N LYS A 136 -24.05 18.20 -27.99
CA LYS A 136 -24.62 16.90 -27.61
C LYS A 136 -24.87 16.81 -26.10
N LEU A 137 -23.97 17.36 -25.29
CA LEU A 137 -24.12 17.38 -23.83
C LEU A 137 -25.19 18.37 -23.37
N ARG A 138 -25.36 19.52 -24.07
CA ARG A 138 -26.48 20.44 -23.84
C ARG A 138 -27.83 19.81 -24.19
N ALA A 139 -27.88 19.06 -25.29
CA ALA A 139 -29.09 18.36 -25.72
C ALA A 139 -29.43 17.15 -24.80
N ASN A 140 -28.41 16.46 -24.29
CA ASN A 140 -28.55 15.35 -23.36
C ASN A 140 -27.46 15.39 -22.27
N PRO A 141 -27.78 15.87 -21.06
CA PRO A 141 -26.83 15.94 -19.94
C PRO A 141 -26.24 14.60 -19.49
N ASN A 142 -26.82 13.47 -19.93
CA ASN A 142 -26.34 12.12 -19.64
C ASN A 142 -25.56 11.50 -20.80
N TYR A 143 -25.26 12.26 -21.85
CA TYR A 143 -24.49 11.76 -23.00
C TYR A 143 -23.12 11.22 -22.56
N VAL A 144 -22.79 10.01 -23.01
CA VAL A 144 -21.48 9.39 -22.78
C VAL A 144 -20.72 9.40 -24.10
N TYR A 145 -19.66 10.19 -24.17
CA TYR A 145 -18.81 10.25 -25.35
C TYR A 145 -18.05 8.94 -25.52
N SER A 146 -17.79 8.56 -26.76
CA SER A 146 -16.90 7.45 -27.13
C SER A 146 -15.91 7.90 -28.20
N GLU A 147 -14.95 7.06 -28.55
CA GLU A 147 -14.00 7.39 -29.61
C GLU A 147 -14.64 7.48 -31.01
N ALA A 148 -15.90 7.06 -31.16
CA ALA A 148 -16.68 7.26 -32.38
C ALA A 148 -17.14 8.72 -32.56
N ASP A 149 -17.16 9.51 -31.49
CA ASP A 149 -17.63 10.89 -31.55
C ASP A 149 -16.63 11.83 -32.22
N TRP A 150 -17.18 12.71 -33.06
CA TRP A 150 -16.48 13.84 -33.66
C TRP A 150 -17.32 15.10 -33.45
N PRO A 151 -16.69 16.25 -33.19
CA PRO A 151 -17.39 17.52 -33.22
C PRO A 151 -17.93 17.81 -34.62
N GLU A 152 -19.22 18.12 -34.70
CA GLU A 152 -19.91 18.37 -35.97
C GLU A 152 -19.81 19.85 -36.35
N ASN A 153 -19.94 20.76 -35.39
CA ASN A 153 -19.87 22.20 -35.62
C ASN A 153 -18.53 22.80 -35.15
N LEU A 154 -17.54 22.84 -36.06
CA LEU A 154 -16.20 23.36 -35.74
C LEU A 154 -16.16 24.86 -35.47
N GLU A 155 -17.11 25.64 -35.98
CA GLU A 155 -17.16 27.10 -35.78
C GLU A 155 -17.45 27.50 -34.33
N LYS A 156 -18.07 26.60 -33.57
CA LYS A 156 -18.36 26.78 -32.13
C LYS A 156 -17.21 26.37 -31.21
N LEU A 157 -16.17 25.73 -31.74
CA LEU A 157 -15.03 25.25 -30.96
C LEU A 157 -13.92 26.30 -30.84
N ILE A 158 -13.10 26.17 -29.80
CA ILE A 158 -11.90 27.00 -29.68
C ILE A 158 -10.91 26.58 -30.77
N THR A 159 -10.11 27.51 -31.27
CA THR A 159 -9.20 27.23 -32.39
C THR A 159 -8.24 26.07 -32.12
N TYR A 160 -7.78 25.89 -30.87
CA TYR A 160 -6.99 24.71 -30.49
C TYR A 160 -7.73 23.39 -30.77
N ALA A 161 -9.01 23.29 -30.39
CA ALA A 161 -9.82 22.10 -30.64
C ALA A 161 -10.03 21.88 -32.15
N VAL A 162 -10.33 22.95 -32.90
CA VAL A 162 -10.41 22.89 -34.38
C VAL A 162 -9.12 22.36 -34.99
N SER A 163 -7.96 22.85 -34.52
CA SER A 163 -6.66 22.38 -35.02
C SER A 163 -6.42 20.90 -34.76
N LYS A 164 -6.82 20.37 -33.60
CA LYS A 164 -6.68 18.96 -33.24
C LYS A 164 -7.63 18.07 -34.02
N VAL A 165 -8.89 18.50 -34.22
CA VAL A 165 -9.85 17.78 -35.08
C VAL A 165 -9.34 17.70 -36.52
N LYS A 166 -8.95 18.84 -37.12
CA LYS A 166 -8.47 18.89 -38.50
C LYS A 166 -7.17 18.09 -38.69
N ALA A 167 -6.21 18.20 -37.77
CA ALA A 167 -4.96 17.45 -37.84
C ALA A 167 -5.18 15.94 -37.68
N GLU A 168 -6.09 15.52 -36.79
CA GLU A 168 -6.43 14.11 -36.62
C GLU A 168 -7.15 13.55 -37.86
N ARG A 169 -8.13 14.27 -38.43
CA ARG A 169 -8.80 13.86 -39.68
C ARG A 169 -7.81 13.74 -40.83
N ALA A 170 -6.92 14.72 -41.00
CA ALA A 170 -5.88 14.69 -42.02
C ALA A 170 -4.94 13.49 -41.86
N ALA A 171 -4.61 13.08 -40.63
CA ALA A 171 -3.81 11.88 -40.39
C ALA A 171 -4.52 10.60 -40.85
N TRP A 172 -5.81 10.45 -40.50
CA TRP A 172 -6.62 9.31 -40.94
C TRP A 172 -6.78 9.28 -42.45
N ASP A 173 -7.06 10.42 -43.08
CA ASP A 173 -7.23 10.53 -44.53
C ASP A 173 -5.93 10.23 -45.27
N PHE A 174 -4.79 10.75 -44.79
CA PHE A 174 -3.47 10.45 -45.34
C PHE A 174 -3.19 8.94 -45.35
N VAL A 175 -3.40 8.25 -44.21
CA VAL A 175 -3.13 6.81 -44.11
C VAL A 175 -4.07 5.98 -44.99
N LYS A 176 -5.33 6.41 -45.15
CA LYS A 176 -6.28 5.78 -46.09
C LYS A 176 -5.89 5.96 -47.56
N GLN A 177 -5.24 7.07 -47.89
CA GLN A 177 -4.84 7.42 -49.26
C GLN A 177 -3.47 6.85 -49.67
N LEU A 178 -2.74 6.18 -48.77
CA LEU A 178 -1.46 5.54 -49.09
C LEU A 178 -1.61 4.51 -50.22
N THR A 179 -0.93 4.75 -51.33
CA THR A 179 -0.95 3.90 -52.53
C THR A 179 -0.09 2.64 -52.35
N ALA A 180 -0.15 1.71 -53.31
CA ALA A 180 0.58 0.44 -53.22
C ALA A 180 2.12 0.59 -53.33
N ASP A 181 2.60 1.67 -53.94
CA ASP A 181 4.01 2.05 -54.11
C ASP A 181 4.60 2.78 -52.89
N GLN A 182 3.78 3.14 -51.91
CA GLN A 182 4.20 3.79 -50.67
C GLN A 182 4.31 2.78 -49.51
N HIS A 183 5.24 3.02 -48.58
CA HIS A 183 5.34 2.18 -47.39
C HIS A 183 4.14 2.38 -46.48
N LYS A 184 3.43 1.30 -46.17
CA LYS A 184 2.26 1.31 -45.28
C LYS A 184 2.68 1.04 -43.85
N PHE A 185 2.18 1.86 -42.93
CA PHE A 185 2.36 1.72 -41.49
C PHE A 185 1.01 1.75 -40.77
N GLU A 186 0.97 1.22 -39.56
CA GLU A 186 -0.22 1.23 -38.71
C GLU A 186 -0.36 2.60 -38.02
N LEU A 187 -1.54 3.21 -38.03
CA LEU A 187 -1.84 4.42 -37.27
C LEU A 187 -2.63 4.07 -36.00
N VAL A 188 -2.23 4.63 -34.87
CA VAL A 188 -3.00 4.62 -33.62
C VAL A 188 -3.11 6.05 -33.13
N VAL A 189 -4.30 6.47 -32.71
CA VAL A 189 -4.50 7.82 -32.15
C VAL A 189 -4.83 7.72 -30.67
N ILE A 190 -4.06 8.42 -29.85
CA ILE A 190 -4.31 8.59 -28.42
C ILE A 190 -4.95 9.96 -28.21
N ASN A 191 -6.13 10.01 -27.59
CA ASN A 191 -6.87 11.22 -27.29
C ASN A 191 -6.85 11.48 -25.77
N PRO A 192 -5.76 12.06 -25.23
CA PRO A 192 -5.72 12.44 -23.82
C PRO A 192 -6.56 13.69 -23.57
N PHE A 193 -7.19 13.75 -22.41
CA PHE A 193 -7.88 14.96 -21.94
C PHE A 193 -6.87 15.90 -21.25
N LEU A 194 -7.29 16.74 -20.29
CA LEU A 194 -6.33 17.60 -19.59
C LEU A 194 -5.26 16.75 -18.90
N ILE A 195 -3.99 17.08 -19.12
CA ILE A 195 -2.88 16.27 -18.64
C ILE A 195 -2.29 16.93 -17.39
N PHE A 196 -2.49 16.31 -16.22
CA PHE A 196 -1.87 16.71 -14.96
C PHE A 196 -0.73 15.74 -14.59
N GLY A 197 0.08 16.07 -13.60
CA GLY A 197 1.16 15.25 -13.08
C GLY A 197 2.51 15.98 -13.09
N PRO A 198 3.56 15.37 -12.55
CA PRO A 198 4.82 16.06 -12.32
C PRO A 198 5.47 16.51 -13.63
N THR A 199 6.02 17.72 -13.69
CA THR A 199 6.82 18.18 -14.83
C THR A 199 8.29 17.79 -14.71
N LEU A 200 8.86 17.32 -15.82
CA LEU A 200 10.29 17.02 -15.94
C LEU A 200 11.04 18.13 -16.68
N THR A 201 10.34 19.19 -17.14
CA THR A 201 10.86 20.29 -17.96
C THR A 201 10.37 21.64 -17.44
N ASP A 202 11.15 22.70 -17.62
CA ASP A 202 10.85 24.03 -17.05
C ASP A 202 9.72 24.75 -17.79
N THR A 203 9.27 24.16 -18.91
CA THR A 203 8.17 24.68 -19.71
C THR A 203 6.82 24.24 -19.16
N VAL A 204 5.97 25.20 -18.83
CA VAL A 204 4.58 24.98 -18.43
C VAL A 204 3.66 25.00 -19.64
N GLY A 205 3.02 23.86 -19.93
CA GLY A 205 1.99 23.77 -20.96
C GLY A 205 0.60 24.17 -20.44
N THR A 206 -0.40 24.21 -21.34
CA THR A 206 -1.79 24.60 -21.04
C THR A 206 -2.38 23.95 -19.79
N SER A 207 -2.26 22.62 -19.65
CA SER A 207 -2.86 21.89 -18.54
C SER A 207 -2.20 22.22 -17.20
N LEU A 208 -0.87 22.23 -17.15
CA LEU A 208 -0.11 22.64 -15.96
C LEU A 208 -0.31 24.13 -15.63
N GLY A 209 -0.57 24.98 -16.63
CA GLY A 209 -0.92 26.39 -16.42
C GLY A 209 -2.22 26.58 -15.62
N ILE A 210 -3.11 25.58 -15.57
CA ILE A 210 -4.26 25.61 -14.64
C ILE A 210 -3.75 25.55 -13.20
N VAL A 211 -2.94 24.55 -12.85
CA VAL A 211 -2.38 24.40 -11.49
C VAL A 211 -1.51 25.61 -11.12
N GLN A 212 -0.66 26.08 -12.04
CA GLN A 212 0.17 27.27 -11.80
C GLN A 212 -0.66 28.52 -11.46
N ARG A 213 -1.79 28.75 -12.15
CA ARG A 213 -2.67 29.89 -11.84
C ARG A 213 -3.29 29.79 -10.47
N PHE A 214 -3.75 28.60 -10.07
CA PHE A 214 -4.29 28.40 -8.72
C PHE A 214 -3.25 28.75 -7.66
N LEU A 215 -1.96 28.46 -7.89
CA LEU A 215 -0.88 28.76 -6.95
C LEU A 215 -0.38 30.21 -6.99
N THR A 216 -0.57 30.94 -8.09
CA THR A 216 0.08 32.26 -8.30
C THR A 216 -0.88 33.44 -8.40
N LYS A 217 -2.09 33.22 -8.90
CA LYS A 217 -3.12 34.24 -9.12
C LYS A 217 -4.50 33.59 -8.91
N PRO A 218 -4.91 33.37 -7.65
CA PRO A 218 -6.20 32.75 -7.37
C PRO A 218 -7.34 33.61 -7.91
N MET A 219 -8.28 32.99 -8.63
CA MET A 219 -9.56 33.62 -8.95
C MET A 219 -10.39 33.72 -7.66
N ALA A 220 -11.18 34.78 -7.43
CA ALA A 220 -11.99 34.84 -6.19
C ALA A 220 -13.00 33.69 -6.07
N LYS A 221 -13.61 33.27 -7.20
CA LYS A 221 -14.59 32.18 -7.26
C LYS A 221 -14.30 31.23 -8.42
N LEU A 222 -14.71 29.97 -8.27
CA LEU A 222 -14.46 28.87 -9.19
C LEU A 222 -15.75 28.40 -9.86
N PRO A 223 -15.81 28.31 -11.21
CA PRO A 223 -16.98 27.77 -11.87
C PRO A 223 -17.12 26.26 -11.65
N LYS A 224 -18.37 25.79 -11.48
CA LYS A 224 -18.69 24.36 -11.44
C LYS A 224 -18.71 23.75 -12.84
N ILE A 225 -17.53 23.52 -13.40
CA ILE A 225 -17.35 22.83 -14.68
C ILE A 225 -16.55 21.54 -14.50
N SER A 226 -16.99 20.48 -15.20
CA SER A 226 -16.25 19.24 -15.32
C SER A 226 -15.01 19.45 -16.20
N ILE A 227 -13.87 18.96 -15.73
CA ILE A 227 -12.55 19.01 -16.36
C ILE A 227 -12.00 17.58 -16.51
N PRO A 228 -12.48 16.80 -17.50
CA PRO A 228 -11.92 15.49 -17.77
C PRO A 228 -10.40 15.58 -17.90
N SER A 229 -9.70 14.71 -17.17
CA SER A 229 -8.26 14.81 -17.00
C SER A 229 -7.63 13.44 -16.85
N VAL A 230 -6.31 13.37 -16.96
CA VAL A 230 -5.52 12.16 -16.84
C VAL A 230 -4.09 12.52 -16.43
N ASP A 231 -3.40 11.59 -15.75
CA ASP A 231 -2.01 11.79 -15.37
C ASP A 231 -1.06 11.61 -16.57
N VAL A 232 -0.06 12.49 -16.68
CA VAL A 232 0.96 12.48 -17.74
C VAL A 232 1.72 11.17 -17.82
N ARG A 233 1.94 10.51 -16.68
CA ARG A 233 2.60 9.20 -16.62
C ARG A 233 1.73 8.12 -17.24
N ASP A 234 0.42 8.19 -17.04
CA ASP A 234 -0.53 7.28 -17.68
C ASP A 234 -0.68 7.54 -19.17
N VAL A 235 -0.69 8.81 -19.60
CA VAL A 235 -0.71 9.14 -21.04
C VAL A 235 0.56 8.63 -21.73
N ALA A 236 1.75 8.82 -21.13
CA ALA A 236 2.99 8.27 -21.66
C ALA A 236 2.98 6.74 -21.73
N LYS A 237 2.45 6.08 -20.69
CA LYS A 237 2.25 4.63 -20.66
C LYS A 237 1.31 4.15 -21.78
N ALA A 238 0.21 4.88 -22.03
CA ALA A 238 -0.72 4.56 -23.12
C ALA A 238 -0.04 4.60 -24.50
N HIS A 239 0.84 5.58 -24.73
CA HIS A 239 1.61 5.66 -25.98
C HIS A 239 2.55 4.45 -26.16
N ILE A 240 3.24 4.04 -25.09
CA ILE A 240 4.17 2.90 -25.13
C ILE A 240 3.43 1.58 -25.34
N LEU A 241 2.31 1.38 -24.64
CA LEU A 241 1.48 0.17 -24.80
C LEU A 241 0.87 0.08 -26.21
N ALA A 242 0.46 1.22 -26.77
CA ALA A 242 -0.08 1.29 -28.13
C ALA A 242 0.92 0.86 -29.21
N MET A 243 2.24 0.92 -28.96
CA MET A 243 3.26 0.46 -29.92
C MET A 243 3.13 -1.03 -30.25
N THR A 244 2.82 -1.85 -29.25
CA THR A 244 2.92 -3.32 -29.37
C THR A 244 1.61 -4.04 -29.11
N ALA A 245 0.56 -3.37 -28.61
CA ALA A 245 -0.75 -3.96 -28.42
C ALA A 245 -1.32 -4.51 -29.74
N ALA A 246 -1.71 -5.79 -29.72
CA ALA A 246 -2.13 -6.52 -30.93
C ALA A 246 -3.41 -5.95 -31.56
N GLY A 247 -4.27 -5.30 -30.78
CA GLY A 247 -5.52 -4.69 -31.25
C GLY A 247 -5.49 -3.17 -31.36
N ALA A 248 -4.32 -2.51 -31.26
CA ALA A 248 -4.26 -1.04 -31.29
C ALA A 248 -4.19 -0.46 -32.71
N ALA A 249 -3.75 -1.24 -33.70
CA ALA A 249 -3.63 -0.76 -35.07
C ALA A 249 -4.99 -0.33 -35.64
N GLY A 250 -5.06 0.90 -36.17
CA GLY A 250 -6.29 1.47 -36.70
C GLY A 250 -7.25 2.01 -35.64
N GLU A 251 -6.87 2.01 -34.36
CA GLU A 251 -7.75 2.45 -33.28
C GLU A 251 -7.52 3.90 -32.87
N ARG A 252 -8.61 4.50 -32.40
CA ARG A 252 -8.66 5.76 -31.69
C ARG A 252 -9.02 5.46 -30.24
N ILE A 253 -8.22 5.91 -29.29
CA ILE A 253 -8.32 5.51 -27.87
C ILE A 253 -8.38 6.76 -26.98
N ALA A 254 -9.50 6.94 -26.28
CA ALA A 254 -9.66 7.99 -25.28
C ALA A 254 -8.92 7.59 -23.99
N VAL A 255 -8.09 8.48 -23.46
CA VAL A 255 -7.35 8.23 -22.21
C VAL A 255 -7.74 9.29 -21.20
N VAL A 256 -8.53 8.88 -20.21
CA VAL A 256 -9.17 9.77 -19.23
C VAL A 256 -9.40 9.04 -17.91
N TYR A 257 -9.17 9.76 -16.81
CA TYR A 257 -9.53 9.31 -15.46
C TYR A 257 -11.04 9.36 -15.25
N GLN A 258 -11.55 8.40 -14.48
CA GLN A 258 -12.94 8.31 -14.07
C GLN A 258 -12.97 8.03 -12.55
N PRO A 259 -13.81 8.74 -11.77
CA PRO A 259 -14.85 9.69 -12.18
C PRO A 259 -14.30 11.03 -12.68
N SER A 260 -15.13 11.83 -13.36
CA SER A 260 -14.75 13.15 -13.84
C SER A 260 -14.29 14.08 -12.73
N TYR A 261 -13.23 14.84 -12.99
CA TYR A 261 -12.69 15.80 -12.05
C TYR A 261 -13.33 17.18 -12.26
N TRP A 262 -13.54 17.96 -11.19
CA TRP A 262 -14.23 19.25 -11.26
C TRP A 262 -13.30 20.40 -10.93
N MET A 263 -13.49 21.57 -11.54
CA MET A 263 -12.64 22.74 -11.26
C MET A 263 -12.75 23.19 -9.79
N THR A 264 -13.94 23.08 -9.18
CA THR A 264 -14.13 23.33 -7.73
C THR A 264 -13.42 22.28 -6.87
N GLN A 265 -13.36 21.01 -7.33
CA GLN A 265 -12.63 19.95 -6.63
C GLN A 265 -11.12 20.18 -6.70
N LEU A 266 -10.60 20.61 -7.86
CA LEU A 266 -9.20 21.01 -8.04
C LEU A 266 -8.80 22.11 -7.04
N GLY A 267 -9.65 23.14 -6.88
CA GLY A 267 -9.42 24.21 -5.90
C GLY A 267 -9.39 23.71 -4.46
N ARG A 268 -10.35 22.87 -4.07
CA ARG A 268 -10.38 22.27 -2.73
C ARG A 268 -9.16 21.40 -2.45
N ASP A 269 -8.76 20.56 -3.40
CA ASP A 269 -7.61 19.66 -3.22
C ASP A 269 -6.29 20.43 -3.12
N LEU A 270 -6.10 21.49 -3.91
CA LEU A 270 -4.94 22.37 -3.79
C LEU A 270 -4.98 23.21 -2.50
N SER A 271 -6.16 23.68 -2.07
CA SER A 271 -6.30 24.45 -0.83
C SER A 271 -6.00 23.59 0.41
N GLU A 272 -6.53 22.35 0.46
CA GLU A 272 -6.27 21.42 1.56
C GLU A 272 -4.77 21.19 1.76
N GLU A 273 -3.99 21.12 0.67
CA GLU A 273 -2.55 20.86 0.71
C GLU A 273 -1.72 22.14 0.94
N PHE A 274 -2.04 23.23 0.27
CA PHE A 274 -1.15 24.40 0.15
C PHE A 274 -1.60 25.65 0.91
N SER A 275 -2.84 25.72 1.42
CA SER A 275 -3.29 26.90 2.18
C SER A 275 -2.50 27.10 3.49
N SER A 276 -2.11 26.00 4.15
CA SER A 276 -1.25 26.07 5.34
C SER A 276 0.20 26.51 5.04
N GLN A 277 0.59 26.56 3.76
CA GLN A 277 1.93 26.93 3.28
C GLN A 277 1.95 28.37 2.71
N GLY A 278 0.93 29.17 3.03
CA GLY A 278 0.84 30.59 2.61
C GLY A 278 0.30 30.81 1.19
N PHE A 279 -0.23 29.78 0.54
CA PHE A 279 -0.90 29.93 -0.75
C PHE A 279 -2.38 30.26 -0.55
N ASP A 280 -2.79 31.39 -1.12
CA ASP A 280 -4.20 31.75 -1.23
C ASP A 280 -4.78 30.98 -2.43
N ILE A 281 -5.55 29.93 -2.15
CA ILE A 281 -6.14 29.03 -3.15
C ILE A 281 -7.66 29.18 -3.07
N PRO A 282 -8.36 29.42 -4.19
CA PRO A 282 -9.78 29.68 -4.13
C PRO A 282 -10.58 28.39 -4.00
N THR A 283 -11.62 28.45 -3.19
CA THR A 283 -12.51 27.31 -2.93
C THR A 283 -13.99 27.68 -3.08
N GLU A 284 -14.32 28.97 -3.13
CA GLU A 284 -15.69 29.45 -3.31
C GLU A 284 -16.19 29.14 -4.73
N GLU A 285 -17.42 28.65 -4.85
CA GLU A 285 -18.06 28.37 -6.14
C GLU A 285 -18.67 29.64 -6.74
N LEU A 286 -18.42 29.88 -8.03
CA LEU A 286 -19.03 30.94 -8.83
C LEU A 286 -20.42 30.47 -9.27
N LYS A 287 -21.50 31.09 -8.81
CA LYS A 287 -22.86 30.71 -9.23
C LYS A 287 -23.10 31.02 -10.71
N GLU A 288 -24.08 30.37 -11.33
CA GLU A 288 -24.34 30.52 -12.77
C GLU A 288 -24.64 31.98 -13.19
N ASP A 289 -25.37 32.72 -12.35
CA ASP A 289 -25.74 34.12 -12.57
C ASP A 289 -24.73 35.15 -12.02
N ASP A 290 -23.63 34.71 -11.41
CA ASP A 290 -22.60 35.62 -10.88
C ASP A 290 -21.90 36.38 -12.02
N ASP A 291 -21.46 37.62 -11.75
CA ASP A 291 -20.67 38.39 -12.71
C ASP A 291 -19.36 37.66 -13.06
N ARG A 292 -19.18 37.38 -14.35
CA ARG A 292 -18.04 36.63 -14.90
C ARG A 292 -16.90 37.54 -15.35
N SER A 293 -17.06 38.87 -15.27
CA SER A 293 -16.08 39.86 -15.70
C SER A 293 -14.72 39.73 -14.99
N ALA A 294 -14.74 39.26 -13.73
CA ALA A 294 -13.57 39.07 -12.88
C ALA A 294 -12.79 37.76 -13.14
N LEU A 295 -13.30 36.86 -13.98
CA LEU A 295 -12.61 35.61 -14.35
C LEU A 295 -11.49 35.87 -15.35
N ASP A 296 -10.43 35.06 -15.33
CA ASP A 296 -9.37 35.18 -16.33
C ASP A 296 -9.88 34.81 -17.74
N PRO A 297 -9.30 35.38 -18.81
CA PRO A 297 -9.79 35.18 -20.18
C PRO A 297 -9.91 33.72 -20.61
N GLN A 298 -9.05 32.82 -20.11
CA GLN A 298 -9.15 31.40 -20.47
C GLN A 298 -10.31 30.71 -19.76
N THR A 299 -10.57 31.04 -18.49
CA THR A 299 -11.73 30.50 -17.76
C THR A 299 -13.03 31.02 -18.38
N GLN A 300 -13.09 32.29 -18.78
CA GLN A 300 -14.22 32.82 -19.55
C GLN A 300 -14.42 32.05 -20.87
N ALA A 301 -13.34 31.75 -21.59
CA ALA A 301 -13.42 30.96 -22.83
C ALA A 301 -13.91 29.52 -22.58
N MET A 302 -13.51 28.88 -21.49
CA MET A 302 -14.01 27.55 -21.10
C MET A 302 -15.52 27.57 -20.83
N LEU A 303 -16.02 28.61 -20.17
CA LEU A 303 -17.45 28.75 -19.84
C LEU A 303 -18.34 29.03 -21.05
N LYS A 304 -17.81 29.59 -22.13
CA LYS A 304 -18.56 29.75 -23.39
C LYS A 304 -18.87 28.39 -24.05
N GLN A 305 -18.05 27.37 -23.79
CA GLN A 305 -18.16 26.07 -24.46
C GLN A 305 -18.72 24.98 -23.58
N ARG A 306 -18.40 24.98 -22.29
CA ARG A 306 -18.78 23.93 -21.36
C ARG A 306 -20.10 24.27 -20.67
N PRO A 307 -21.10 23.37 -20.68
CA PRO A 307 -22.31 23.56 -19.91
C PRO A 307 -21.97 23.62 -18.40
N TYR A 308 -22.48 24.66 -17.73
CA TYR A 308 -22.29 24.84 -16.28
C TYR A 308 -22.98 23.69 -15.54
N GLY A 309 -22.33 23.14 -14.51
CA GLY A 309 -22.88 22.06 -13.68
C GLY A 309 -23.00 20.69 -14.35
N ALA A 310 -22.67 20.55 -15.64
CA ALA A 310 -22.78 19.30 -16.38
C ALA A 310 -21.52 18.45 -16.29
N ASP A 311 -21.71 17.13 -16.11
CA ASP A 311 -20.63 16.16 -16.09
C ASP A 311 -20.29 15.67 -17.51
N VAL A 312 -19.00 15.61 -17.84
CA VAL A 312 -18.51 15.12 -19.13
C VAL A 312 -18.08 13.66 -18.97
N LYS A 313 -18.95 12.73 -19.38
CA LYS A 313 -18.71 11.29 -19.27
C LYS A 313 -18.10 10.75 -20.57
N VAL A 314 -17.13 9.85 -20.44
CA VAL A 314 -16.44 9.23 -21.59
C VAL A 314 -16.32 7.74 -21.36
N ASP A 315 -16.69 6.94 -22.35
CA ASP A 315 -16.49 5.49 -22.37
C ASP A 315 -14.99 5.19 -22.43
N THR A 316 -14.52 4.37 -21.49
CA THR A 316 -13.11 3.97 -21.34
C THR A 316 -12.87 2.51 -21.71
N THR A 317 -13.86 1.86 -22.33
CA THR A 317 -13.82 0.42 -22.64
C THR A 317 -12.65 0.07 -23.56
N LYS A 318 -12.35 0.87 -24.59
CA LYS A 318 -11.20 0.61 -25.48
C LYS A 318 -9.87 0.74 -24.76
N MET A 319 -9.67 1.79 -23.96
CA MET A 319 -8.48 1.95 -23.13
C MET A 319 -8.23 0.73 -22.24
N LYS A 320 -9.28 0.24 -21.57
CA LYS A 320 -9.22 -0.95 -20.71
C LYS A 320 -8.92 -2.22 -21.51
N LYS A 321 -9.64 -2.46 -22.61
CA LYS A 321 -9.56 -3.71 -23.38
C LYS A 321 -8.30 -3.81 -24.24
N ILE A 322 -7.88 -2.71 -24.87
CA ILE A 322 -6.79 -2.70 -25.86
C ILE A 322 -5.45 -2.43 -25.18
N LEU A 323 -5.41 -1.50 -24.23
CA LEU A 323 -4.17 -1.13 -23.54
C LEU A 323 -4.02 -1.83 -22.17
N GLY A 324 -5.06 -2.47 -21.64
CA GLY A 324 -5.01 -3.09 -20.31
C GLY A 324 -4.91 -2.07 -19.18
N MET A 325 -5.40 -0.84 -19.40
CA MET A 325 -5.33 0.26 -18.43
C MET A 325 -6.68 0.41 -17.70
N ASP A 326 -6.87 -0.38 -16.64
CA ASP A 326 -8.05 -0.36 -15.76
C ASP A 326 -7.88 0.53 -14.52
N LYS A 327 -6.62 0.81 -14.14
CA LYS A 327 -6.25 1.65 -13.00
C LYS A 327 -5.33 2.76 -13.47
N LEU A 328 -5.81 3.99 -13.29
CA LEU A 328 -5.06 5.22 -13.53
C LEU A 328 -4.70 5.87 -12.19
N ILE A 329 -3.71 6.75 -12.20
CA ILE A 329 -3.33 7.57 -11.06
C ILE A 329 -4.49 8.52 -10.74
N ASP A 330 -4.81 8.66 -9.46
CA ASP A 330 -5.88 9.53 -8.98
C ASP A 330 -5.61 11.01 -9.28
N MET A 331 -6.65 11.78 -9.62
CA MET A 331 -6.50 13.19 -10.02
C MET A 331 -6.06 14.11 -8.90
N LYS A 332 -6.43 13.84 -7.64
CA LYS A 332 -5.89 14.62 -6.51
C LYS A 332 -4.38 14.47 -6.44
N THR A 333 -3.90 13.22 -6.49
CA THR A 333 -2.46 12.93 -6.52
C THR A 333 -1.78 13.58 -7.72
N SER A 334 -2.38 13.49 -8.91
CA SER A 334 -1.82 14.08 -10.13
C SER A 334 -1.68 15.61 -10.06
N VAL A 335 -2.70 16.29 -9.52
CA VAL A 335 -2.70 17.76 -9.34
C VAL A 335 -1.71 18.20 -8.27
N ILE A 336 -1.64 17.49 -7.14
CA ILE A 336 -0.66 17.78 -6.08
C ILE A 336 0.78 17.55 -6.56
N ASP A 337 1.05 16.44 -7.26
CA ASP A 337 2.35 16.16 -7.87
C ASP A 337 2.74 17.24 -8.90
N SER A 338 1.76 17.79 -9.62
CA SER A 338 1.97 18.91 -10.54
C SER A 338 2.53 20.13 -9.78
N ALA A 339 1.87 20.53 -8.70
CA ALA A 339 2.27 21.67 -7.87
C ALA A 339 3.66 21.48 -7.26
N TYR A 340 3.93 20.33 -6.64
CA TYR A 340 5.24 20.05 -6.05
C TYR A 340 6.37 20.09 -7.08
N SER A 341 6.17 19.49 -8.25
CA SER A 341 7.18 19.52 -9.32
C SER A 341 7.44 20.94 -9.85
N MET A 342 6.46 21.85 -9.77
CA MET A 342 6.66 23.26 -10.09
C MET A 342 7.52 23.97 -9.05
N PHE A 343 7.33 23.69 -7.76
CA PHE A 343 8.16 24.25 -6.71
C PHE A 343 9.60 23.76 -6.77
N GLU A 344 9.81 22.46 -7.05
CA GLU A 344 11.14 21.87 -7.16
C GLU A 344 11.95 22.46 -8.30
N ARG A 345 11.26 22.86 -9.37
CA ARG A 345 11.87 23.37 -10.59
C ARG A 345 11.79 24.90 -10.67
N ASN A 346 11.45 25.56 -9.56
CA ASN A 346 11.34 27.01 -9.42
C ASN A 346 10.41 27.68 -10.46
N ILE A 347 9.39 26.93 -10.92
CA ILE A 347 8.34 27.43 -11.81
C ILE A 347 7.32 28.27 -11.02
N VAL A 348 7.11 27.92 -9.75
CA VAL A 348 6.34 28.70 -8.78
C VAL A 348 7.22 28.90 -7.55
N GLU A 349 7.30 30.13 -7.07
CA GLU A 349 8.06 30.48 -5.87
C GLU A 349 7.45 29.83 -4.61
N LYS A 350 8.31 29.36 -3.71
CA LYS A 350 7.92 28.84 -2.39
C LYS A 350 7.67 30.02 -1.44
N ARG A 351 6.61 29.98 -0.64
CA ARG A 351 6.25 31.06 0.30
C ARG A 351 6.73 30.84 1.76
N GLU A 352 6.99 29.59 2.17
CA GLU A 352 7.64 29.21 3.44
C GLU A 352 8.48 27.91 3.27
N GLU A 353 9.41 27.62 4.19
CA GLU A 353 10.01 26.28 4.28
C GLU A 353 8.95 25.27 4.77
N PRO A 354 8.73 24.14 4.07
CA PRO A 354 7.71 23.19 4.46
C PRO A 354 8.03 22.61 5.85
N LYS A 355 7.08 22.69 6.78
CA LYS A 355 7.12 21.91 8.03
C LYS A 355 7.32 20.44 7.66
N SER A 356 8.48 19.89 8.06
CA SER A 356 8.90 18.47 8.00
C SER A 356 7.97 17.57 7.17
N TYR A 357 8.27 17.48 5.88
CA TYR A 357 7.46 16.73 4.94
C TYR A 357 7.60 15.20 5.15
N LYS A 358 6.48 14.49 5.32
CA LYS A 358 6.39 13.02 5.17
C LYS A 358 6.60 12.66 3.70
N THR A 359 7.79 12.20 3.31
CA THR A 359 8.24 11.73 1.99
C THR A 359 7.16 11.60 0.89
N PRO A 360 7.26 12.30 -0.27
CA PRO A 360 6.10 12.48 -1.14
C PRO A 360 5.58 11.18 -1.70
N HIS A 361 4.26 11.08 -1.95
CA HIS A 361 3.70 9.89 -2.60
C HIS A 361 4.37 9.62 -3.95
N TRP A 362 4.88 10.64 -4.67
CA TRP A 362 5.71 10.45 -5.86
C TRP A 362 7.15 10.06 -5.57
N ALA A 363 7.73 10.37 -4.40
CA ALA A 363 9.04 9.87 -3.95
C ALA A 363 8.93 8.42 -3.46
N LEU A 364 7.80 8.04 -2.87
CA LEU A 364 7.35 6.67 -2.64
C LEU A 364 7.03 5.95 -3.95
N THR A 365 6.44 6.63 -4.94
CA THR A 365 6.21 6.10 -6.30
C THR A 365 7.50 6.11 -7.11
N ARG A 366 8.50 6.93 -6.79
CA ARG A 366 9.85 6.88 -7.32
C ARG A 366 10.62 5.78 -6.64
N ALA A 367 10.39 5.49 -5.36
CA ALA A 367 10.86 4.29 -4.69
C ALA A 367 10.16 3.04 -5.25
N LEU A 368 8.86 3.07 -5.52
CA LEU A 368 8.06 1.97 -6.08
C LEU A 368 8.27 1.78 -7.59
N LEU A 369 8.47 2.84 -8.38
CA LEU A 369 8.90 2.80 -9.79
C LEU A 369 10.39 2.54 -9.88
N TYR A 370 11.21 2.93 -8.91
CA TYR A 370 12.59 2.46 -8.81
C TYR A 370 12.61 1.00 -8.38
N ILE A 371 11.70 0.53 -7.53
CA ILE A 371 11.48 -0.89 -7.24
C ILE A 371 10.91 -1.62 -8.46
N CYS A 372 10.00 -1.04 -9.26
CA CYS A 372 9.44 -1.61 -10.49
C CYS A 372 10.42 -1.55 -11.67
N THR A 373 11.25 -0.51 -11.78
CA THR A 373 12.33 -0.38 -12.78
C THR A 373 13.51 -1.23 -12.36
N ILE A 374 13.79 -1.35 -11.05
CA ILE A 374 14.63 -2.42 -10.51
C ILE A 374 13.99 -3.75 -10.82
N PHE A 375 12.66 -3.95 -10.74
CA PHE A 375 11.94 -5.20 -11.05
C PHE A 375 12.00 -5.54 -12.56
N THR A 376 11.95 -4.54 -13.44
CA THR A 376 11.94 -4.70 -14.90
C THR A 376 13.38 -4.81 -15.44
N GLN A 377 14.34 -4.04 -14.90
CA GLN A 377 15.79 -4.28 -15.06
C GLN A 377 16.24 -5.57 -14.32
N TYR A 378 15.52 -6.01 -13.27
CA TYR A 378 15.72 -7.28 -12.54
C TYR A 378 15.51 -8.41 -13.51
N HIS A 379 14.35 -8.42 -14.18
CA HIS A 379 13.99 -9.51 -15.08
C HIS A 379 14.89 -9.53 -16.33
N SER A 380 15.38 -8.38 -16.80
CA SER A 380 16.28 -8.33 -17.96
C SER A 380 17.75 -8.65 -17.64
N LYS A 381 18.26 -8.32 -16.45
CA LYS A 381 19.63 -8.66 -16.01
C LYS A 381 19.75 -10.00 -15.29
N MET A 382 18.67 -10.50 -14.67
CA MET A 382 18.58 -11.86 -14.09
C MET A 382 18.14 -12.90 -15.11
N ALA A 383 18.20 -12.62 -16.41
CA ALA A 383 17.89 -13.57 -17.47
C ALA A 383 18.99 -14.66 -17.59
N GLY A 384 19.19 -15.45 -16.53
CA GLY A 384 19.54 -16.85 -16.69
C GLY A 384 18.31 -17.60 -17.21
N SER A 385 18.50 -18.78 -17.79
CA SER A 385 17.39 -19.61 -18.28
C SER A 385 16.32 -19.75 -17.17
N PRO A 386 15.06 -19.33 -17.37
CA PRO A 386 13.96 -19.50 -16.40
C PRO A 386 13.74 -20.97 -15.99
N ASP A 387 14.31 -21.90 -16.76
CA ASP A 387 14.29 -23.33 -16.47
C ASP A 387 15.36 -23.80 -15.49
N ALA A 388 16.36 -22.98 -15.17
CA ALA A 388 17.43 -23.34 -14.25
C ALA A 388 16.89 -23.55 -12.83
N LEU A 389 17.27 -24.68 -12.23
CA LEU A 389 16.95 -25.01 -10.84
C LEU A 389 18.02 -24.45 -9.91
N VAL A 390 17.61 -23.64 -8.93
CA VAL A 390 18.50 -23.03 -7.93
C VAL A 390 18.27 -23.66 -6.57
N LEU A 391 19.33 -24.18 -5.96
CA LEU A 391 19.29 -24.67 -4.58
C LEU A 391 19.61 -23.52 -3.60
N VAL A 392 18.77 -23.32 -2.59
CA VAL A 392 19.04 -22.42 -1.46
C VAL A 392 19.13 -23.25 -0.18
N THR A 393 20.30 -23.26 0.46
CA THR A 393 20.47 -24.06 1.68
C THR A 393 19.91 -23.35 2.90
N GLY A 394 19.20 -24.07 3.77
CA GLY A 394 18.61 -23.51 4.98
C GLY A 394 17.51 -22.49 4.67
N ALA A 395 16.64 -22.81 3.72
CA ALA A 395 15.64 -21.92 3.11
C ALA A 395 14.77 -21.16 4.12
N SER A 396 14.51 -21.73 5.31
CA SER A 396 13.70 -21.11 6.37
C SER A 396 14.46 -20.09 7.24
N GLY A 397 15.76 -19.88 6.96
CA GLY A 397 16.59 -18.88 7.64
C GLY A 397 16.37 -17.46 7.10
N TYR A 398 16.72 -16.46 7.92
CA TYR A 398 16.48 -15.04 7.65
C TYR A 398 16.92 -14.57 6.25
N LEU A 399 18.21 -14.68 5.90
CA LEU A 399 18.69 -14.34 4.54
C LEU A 399 18.13 -15.27 3.47
N ALA A 400 18.09 -16.58 3.76
CA ALA A 400 17.71 -17.60 2.80
C ALA A 400 16.26 -17.42 2.31
N THR A 401 15.32 -17.06 3.18
CA THR A 401 13.93 -16.81 2.79
C THR A 401 13.81 -15.60 1.85
N HIS A 402 14.65 -14.57 2.01
CA HIS A 402 14.74 -13.47 1.04
C HIS A 402 15.33 -13.92 -0.29
N CYS A 403 16.38 -14.75 -0.30
CA CYS A 403 16.92 -15.35 -1.53
C CYS A 403 15.83 -16.15 -2.26
N VAL A 404 15.09 -17.01 -1.54
CA VAL A 404 13.97 -17.78 -2.11
C VAL A 404 12.91 -16.83 -2.69
N GLN A 405 12.43 -15.86 -1.93
CA GLN A 405 11.40 -14.93 -2.40
C GLN A 405 11.85 -14.16 -3.65
N GLN A 406 13.10 -13.70 -3.70
CA GLN A 406 13.61 -12.96 -4.85
C GLN A 406 13.84 -13.86 -6.08
N LEU A 407 14.31 -15.11 -5.89
CA LEU A 407 14.42 -16.09 -6.97
C LEU A 407 13.05 -16.44 -7.56
N LEU A 408 12.06 -16.70 -6.71
CA LEU A 408 10.68 -16.96 -7.12
C LEU A 408 10.08 -15.75 -7.85
N ASN A 409 10.37 -14.54 -7.40
CA ASN A 409 9.94 -13.31 -8.08
C ASN A 409 10.62 -13.13 -9.44
N ALA A 410 11.89 -13.52 -9.57
CA ALA A 410 12.65 -13.48 -10.83
C ALA A 410 12.31 -14.62 -11.79
N GLY A 411 11.52 -15.60 -11.33
CA GLY A 411 10.95 -16.63 -12.19
C GLY A 411 11.58 -18.02 -12.08
N TYR A 412 12.62 -18.18 -11.26
CA TYR A 412 13.37 -19.43 -11.14
C TYR A 412 12.57 -20.56 -10.49
N LYS A 413 12.92 -21.80 -10.83
CA LYS A 413 12.60 -22.98 -10.02
C LYS A 413 13.55 -22.99 -8.83
N VAL A 414 13.01 -23.13 -7.62
CA VAL A 414 13.80 -23.08 -6.39
C VAL A 414 13.67 -24.39 -5.64
N ARG A 415 14.80 -24.98 -5.27
CA ARG A 415 14.83 -26.03 -4.27
C ARG A 415 15.38 -25.44 -2.97
N GLY A 416 14.63 -25.57 -1.88
CA GLY A 416 15.04 -25.08 -0.57
C GLY A 416 15.35 -26.25 0.37
N THR A 417 16.52 -26.27 1.01
CA THR A 417 16.77 -27.27 2.06
C THR A 417 16.22 -26.81 3.40
N VAL A 418 15.57 -27.72 4.12
CA VAL A 418 15.16 -27.54 5.52
C VAL A 418 15.68 -28.71 6.35
N ARG A 419 15.96 -28.49 7.63
CA ARG A 419 16.45 -29.55 8.52
C ARG A 419 15.41 -30.63 8.79
N SER A 420 14.14 -30.26 8.85
CA SER A 420 13.05 -31.20 9.04
C SER A 420 11.79 -30.73 8.34
N MET A 421 11.21 -31.60 7.51
CA MET A 421 9.91 -31.36 6.85
C MET A 421 8.73 -31.36 7.83
N LYS A 422 8.93 -31.84 9.07
CA LYS A 422 7.90 -31.89 10.11
C LYS A 422 7.70 -30.55 10.82
N ASN A 423 8.61 -29.59 10.66
CA ASN A 423 8.51 -28.30 11.33
C ASN A 423 7.65 -27.33 10.49
N GLU A 424 6.34 -27.45 10.62
CA GLU A 424 5.39 -26.63 9.86
C GLU A 424 5.53 -25.14 10.13
N GLU A 425 5.86 -24.75 11.37
CA GLU A 425 6.06 -23.35 11.77
C GLU A 425 7.17 -22.69 10.93
N LYS A 426 8.31 -23.36 10.75
CA LYS A 426 9.43 -22.84 9.94
C LYS A 426 9.18 -22.91 8.43
N ILE A 427 8.26 -23.76 8.00
CA ILE A 427 7.96 -23.99 6.58
C ILE A 427 6.79 -23.11 6.10
N ALA A 428 5.86 -22.77 6.97
CA ALA A 428 4.68 -21.97 6.64
C ALA A 428 5.00 -20.63 5.95
N PRO A 429 6.03 -19.86 6.37
CA PRO A 429 6.39 -18.62 5.68
C PRO A 429 6.86 -18.85 4.24
N LEU A 430 7.61 -19.93 3.98
CA LEU A 430 8.07 -20.29 2.63
C LEU A 430 6.91 -20.66 1.71
N LYS A 431 5.94 -21.42 2.21
CA LYS A 431 4.73 -21.80 1.46
C LYS A 431 3.84 -20.60 1.15
N ALA A 432 3.88 -19.56 1.98
CA ALA A 432 3.10 -18.33 1.82
C ALA A 432 3.71 -17.33 0.83
N LEU A 433 4.97 -17.53 0.38
CA LEU A 433 5.62 -16.64 -0.58
C LEU A 433 4.88 -16.64 -1.93
N LYS A 434 4.89 -15.48 -2.59
CA LYS A 434 4.37 -15.39 -3.97
C LYS A 434 5.27 -16.20 -4.89
N GLY A 435 4.68 -17.07 -5.72
CA GLY A 435 5.40 -17.96 -6.62
C GLY A 435 5.80 -19.29 -6.01
N SER A 436 5.34 -19.62 -4.79
CA SER A 436 5.72 -20.84 -4.06
C SER A 436 5.35 -22.14 -4.76
N GLU A 437 4.50 -22.11 -5.80
CA GLU A 437 4.28 -23.26 -6.69
C GLU A 437 5.55 -23.74 -7.42
N ARG A 438 6.58 -22.89 -7.52
CA ARG A 438 7.92 -23.22 -8.06
C ARG A 438 8.94 -23.58 -6.98
N LEU A 439 8.54 -23.63 -5.71
CA LEU A 439 9.40 -23.98 -4.58
C LEU A 439 9.23 -25.45 -4.22
N GLN A 440 10.32 -26.22 -4.33
CA GLN A 440 10.42 -27.58 -3.81
C GLN A 440 11.23 -27.57 -2.50
N LEU A 441 10.67 -28.08 -1.41
CA LEU A 441 11.42 -28.26 -0.16
C LEU A 441 11.95 -29.70 -0.06
N VAL A 442 13.20 -29.83 0.38
CA VAL A 442 13.87 -31.11 0.61
C VAL A 442 14.55 -31.11 1.97
N GLU A 443 14.65 -32.29 2.59
CA GLU A 443 15.31 -32.45 3.87
C GLU A 443 16.83 -32.66 3.66
N ALA A 444 17.66 -31.79 4.26
CA ALA A 444 19.10 -31.95 4.32
C ALA A 444 19.66 -31.18 5.53
N ASP A 445 20.63 -31.78 6.22
CA ASP A 445 21.31 -31.18 7.38
C ASP A 445 22.79 -30.96 7.07
N LEU A 446 23.34 -29.81 7.47
CA LEU A 446 24.76 -29.51 7.30
C LEU A 446 25.65 -30.43 8.14
N THR A 447 25.12 -31.01 9.22
CA THR A 447 25.88 -31.91 10.10
C THR A 447 25.90 -33.36 9.59
N SER A 448 25.34 -33.63 8.41
CA SER A 448 25.25 -34.97 7.82
C SER A 448 25.58 -34.90 6.33
N GLU A 449 26.17 -35.96 5.77
CA GLU A 449 26.31 -36.11 4.31
C GLU A 449 25.00 -36.59 3.65
N HIS A 450 24.01 -37.02 4.44
CA HIS A 450 22.75 -37.53 3.93
C HIS A 450 21.85 -36.42 3.33
N GLY A 451 21.14 -36.75 2.26
CA GLY A 451 20.17 -35.86 1.60
C GLY A 451 20.76 -34.89 0.57
N TRP A 452 22.07 -34.62 0.58
CA TRP A 452 22.70 -33.66 -0.32
C TRP A 452 22.70 -34.06 -1.80
N ASP A 453 22.89 -35.35 -2.11
CA ASP A 453 22.81 -35.85 -3.49
C ASP A 453 21.42 -35.61 -4.10
N SER A 454 20.36 -35.85 -3.32
CA SER A 454 18.98 -35.56 -3.74
C SER A 454 18.73 -34.05 -3.86
N ALA A 455 19.26 -33.26 -2.93
CA ALA A 455 19.13 -31.81 -2.96
C ALA A 455 19.78 -31.20 -4.21
N LEU A 456 20.93 -31.70 -4.63
CA LEU A 456 21.70 -31.16 -5.76
C LEU A 456 21.36 -31.77 -7.12
N LYS A 457 20.50 -32.79 -7.18
CA LYS A 457 20.06 -33.39 -8.44
C LYS A 457 19.45 -32.33 -9.38
N ASP A 458 19.97 -32.23 -10.59
CA ASP A 458 19.54 -31.29 -11.65
C ASP A 458 19.68 -29.79 -11.29
N VAL A 459 20.41 -29.47 -10.21
CA VAL A 459 20.65 -28.08 -9.78
C VAL A 459 21.72 -27.44 -10.66
N THR A 460 21.48 -26.20 -11.09
CA THR A 460 22.42 -25.40 -11.87
C THR A 460 23.25 -24.47 -10.98
N PHE A 461 22.61 -23.86 -9.98
CA PHE A 461 23.23 -22.88 -9.09
C PHE A 461 22.92 -23.20 -7.63
N VAL A 462 23.90 -22.99 -6.74
CA VAL A 462 23.73 -23.18 -5.30
C VAL A 462 23.96 -21.87 -4.58
N LEU A 463 22.96 -21.39 -3.84
CA LEU A 463 23.11 -20.34 -2.83
C LEU A 463 23.29 -20.99 -1.46
N HIS A 464 24.55 -21.12 -1.03
CA HIS A 464 24.89 -21.71 0.25
C HIS A 464 24.86 -20.67 1.36
N THR A 465 23.65 -20.40 1.87
CA THR A 465 23.38 -19.44 2.96
C THR A 465 23.33 -20.07 4.34
N ALA A 466 23.16 -21.40 4.41
CA ALA A 466 23.05 -22.11 5.67
C ALA A 466 24.39 -22.12 6.42
N SER A 467 24.32 -21.86 7.72
CA SER A 467 25.45 -21.99 8.63
C SER A 467 24.91 -22.56 9.94
N PRO A 468 25.59 -23.52 10.59
CA PRO A 468 25.31 -23.83 11.97
C PRO A 468 25.66 -22.57 12.77
N LEU A 469 24.64 -21.90 13.32
CA LEU A 469 24.85 -20.74 14.17
C LEU A 469 24.94 -21.24 15.61
N PRO A 470 26.13 -21.21 16.25
CA PRO A 470 26.14 -21.09 17.70
C PRO A 470 25.45 -19.80 18.13
N GLY A 471 24.84 -19.80 19.32
CA GLY A 471 24.59 -18.54 20.01
C GLY A 471 25.92 -17.79 20.15
N LEU A 472 25.93 -16.47 19.99
CA LEU A 472 27.14 -15.63 20.05
C LEU A 472 27.94 -15.75 21.36
N SER A 473 27.36 -16.39 22.38
CA SER A 473 27.99 -16.71 23.67
C SER A 473 28.62 -18.11 23.75
N SER A 474 28.53 -18.95 22.71
CA SER A 474 29.14 -20.28 22.76
C SER A 474 30.65 -20.18 22.54
N THR A 475 31.42 -20.63 23.52
CA THR A 475 32.88 -20.83 23.41
C THR A 475 33.24 -22.21 22.85
N ASP A 476 32.26 -22.94 22.29
CA ASP A 476 32.41 -24.33 21.89
C ASP A 476 33.18 -24.44 20.56
N GLU A 477 34.39 -24.97 20.61
CA GLU A 477 35.23 -25.25 19.44
C GLU A 477 34.56 -26.20 18.44
N SER A 478 33.65 -27.08 18.91
CA SER A 478 32.91 -28.01 18.03
C SER A 478 32.10 -27.27 16.96
N THR A 479 31.73 -26.02 17.21
CA THR A 479 30.94 -25.18 16.30
C THR A 479 31.76 -24.70 15.10
N ILE A 480 33.07 -24.50 15.29
CA ILE A 480 34.01 -24.20 14.21
C ILE A 480 34.08 -25.40 13.26
N THR A 481 34.32 -26.59 13.82
CA THR A 481 34.35 -27.84 13.06
C THR A 481 33.04 -28.07 12.32
N THR A 482 31.90 -27.80 12.95
CA THR A 482 30.57 -27.95 12.33
C THR A 482 30.37 -26.97 11.17
N ALA A 483 30.81 -25.71 11.29
CA ALA A 483 30.71 -24.73 10.21
C ALA A 483 31.60 -25.09 9.00
N VAL A 484 32.83 -25.54 9.27
CA VAL A 484 33.76 -26.00 8.22
C VAL A 484 33.20 -27.24 7.52
N SER A 485 32.84 -28.28 8.29
CA SER A 485 32.27 -29.51 7.74
C SER A 485 30.96 -29.25 6.98
N GLY A 486 30.10 -28.37 7.49
CA GLY A 486 28.86 -27.99 6.83
C GLY A 486 29.08 -27.36 5.45
N ALA A 487 30.03 -26.43 5.34
CA ALA A 487 30.42 -25.85 4.06
C ALA A 487 30.99 -26.91 3.11
N LEU A 488 31.91 -27.75 3.61
CA LEU A 488 32.53 -28.80 2.81
C LEU A 488 31.53 -29.87 2.35
N ASN A 489 30.52 -30.21 3.13
CA ASN A 489 29.51 -31.20 2.75
C ASN A 489 28.73 -30.75 1.50
N VAL A 490 28.34 -29.47 1.44
CA VAL A 490 27.66 -28.91 0.27
C VAL A 490 28.59 -28.86 -0.94
N LEU A 491 29.86 -28.46 -0.75
CA LEU A 491 30.84 -28.37 -1.84
C LEU A 491 31.25 -29.76 -2.39
N LYS A 492 31.45 -30.75 -1.51
CA LYS A 492 31.69 -32.14 -1.90
C LYS A 492 30.53 -32.71 -2.70
N ALA A 493 29.30 -32.44 -2.29
CA ALA A 493 28.12 -32.89 -3.03
C ALA A 493 27.99 -32.12 -4.36
N ALA A 494 28.34 -30.84 -4.42
CA ALA A 494 28.40 -30.07 -5.67
C ALA A 494 29.44 -30.64 -6.64
N ALA A 495 30.60 -31.09 -6.16
CA ALA A 495 31.63 -31.77 -6.96
C ALA A 495 31.20 -33.15 -7.49
N LYS A 496 30.11 -33.73 -6.97
CA LYS A 496 29.50 -34.96 -7.49
C LYS A 496 28.36 -34.68 -8.48
N ALA A 497 27.89 -33.44 -8.55
CA ALA A 497 26.72 -33.05 -9.34
C ALA A 497 27.14 -32.32 -10.63
N PRO A 498 27.22 -32.99 -11.79
CA PRO A 498 27.77 -32.43 -13.02
C PRO A 498 26.95 -31.24 -13.59
N THR A 499 25.70 -31.07 -13.14
CA THR A 499 24.85 -29.95 -13.55
C THR A 499 25.17 -28.65 -12.82
N VAL A 500 25.87 -28.71 -11.68
CA VAL A 500 26.17 -27.53 -10.86
C VAL A 500 27.25 -26.71 -11.55
N LYS A 501 26.89 -25.52 -12.01
CA LYS A 501 27.81 -24.59 -12.65
C LYS A 501 28.57 -23.74 -11.62
N ARG A 502 27.85 -23.21 -10.63
CA ARG A 502 28.40 -22.22 -9.69
C ARG A 502 27.78 -22.34 -8.31
N VAL A 503 28.62 -22.26 -7.29
CA VAL A 503 28.25 -22.19 -5.87
C VAL A 503 28.57 -20.79 -5.35
N ILE A 504 27.58 -20.16 -4.73
CA ILE A 504 27.67 -18.84 -4.12
C ILE A 504 27.59 -19.07 -2.61
N LEU A 505 28.72 -18.92 -1.93
CA LEU A 505 28.89 -19.13 -0.50
C LEU A 505 28.66 -17.83 0.27
N THR A 506 27.81 -17.86 1.31
CA THR A 506 27.69 -16.76 2.25
C THR A 506 28.72 -16.87 3.37
N SER A 507 29.74 -16.03 3.31
CA SER A 507 30.69 -15.83 4.42
C SER A 507 30.26 -14.64 5.29
N SER A 508 31.19 -13.82 5.76
CA SER A 508 30.94 -12.64 6.59
C SER A 508 32.03 -11.58 6.36
N GLY A 509 31.70 -10.31 6.56
CA GLY A 509 32.69 -9.23 6.68
C GLY A 509 33.69 -9.45 7.83
N LEU A 510 33.35 -10.28 8.82
CA LEU A 510 34.28 -10.73 9.86
C LEU A 510 35.41 -11.63 9.33
N ALA A 511 35.28 -12.17 8.10
CA ALA A 511 36.36 -12.88 7.43
C ALA A 511 37.32 -11.96 6.64
N ILE A 512 37.09 -10.64 6.71
CA ILE A 512 37.89 -9.59 6.07
C ILE A 512 38.58 -8.72 7.13
N VAL A 513 37.83 -8.30 8.16
CA VAL A 513 38.30 -7.29 9.12
C VAL A 513 39.22 -7.90 10.18
N ASP A 514 40.46 -7.41 10.23
CA ASP A 514 41.39 -7.64 11.34
C ASP A 514 41.28 -6.51 12.37
N PHE A 515 40.72 -6.79 13.56
CA PHE A 515 40.50 -5.75 14.55
C PHE A 515 41.77 -5.25 15.27
N ASP A 516 42.85 -6.03 15.30
CA ASP A 516 44.12 -5.55 15.83
C ASP A 516 44.74 -4.53 14.87
N LYS A 517 44.68 -4.80 13.56
CA LYS A 517 45.05 -3.85 12.52
C LYS A 517 44.18 -2.60 12.56
N LEU A 518 42.88 -2.72 12.78
CA LEU A 518 41.97 -1.58 12.92
C LEU A 518 42.34 -0.70 14.13
N ARG A 519 42.75 -1.32 15.25
CA ARG A 519 43.17 -0.60 16.45
C ARG A 519 44.47 0.16 16.23
N ALA A 520 45.42 -0.44 15.50
CA ALA A 520 46.69 0.20 15.17
C ALA A 520 46.57 1.27 14.07
N HIS A 521 45.64 1.07 13.13
CA HIS A 521 45.44 1.92 11.95
C HIS A 521 43.94 2.19 11.70
N PRO A 522 43.31 3.11 12.46
CA PRO A 522 41.86 3.39 12.36
C PRO A 522 41.38 3.87 10.99
N ASP A 523 42.28 4.40 10.17
CA ASP A 523 41.99 4.89 8.81
C ASP A 523 42.21 3.84 7.72
N TYR A 524 42.60 2.62 8.07
CA TYR A 524 42.80 1.55 7.09
C TYR A 524 41.50 1.19 6.38
N VAL A 525 41.55 1.13 5.04
CA VAL A 525 40.42 0.72 4.19
C VAL A 525 40.62 -0.75 3.81
N TYR A 526 39.77 -1.62 4.36
CA TYR A 526 39.80 -3.05 4.05
C TYR A 526 39.30 -3.33 2.65
N SER A 527 39.82 -4.37 2.01
CA SER A 527 39.38 -4.90 0.73
C SER A 527 39.16 -6.40 0.83
N GLU A 528 38.64 -7.03 -0.22
CA GLU A 528 38.46 -8.48 -0.23
C GLU A 528 39.78 -9.27 -0.34
N ALA A 529 40.92 -8.60 -0.41
CA ALA A 529 42.24 -9.23 -0.27
C ALA A 529 42.64 -9.45 1.19
N ASP A 530 42.06 -8.69 2.13
CA ASP A 530 42.40 -8.78 3.54
C ASP A 530 41.83 -10.06 4.18
N TRP A 531 42.58 -10.56 5.16
CA TRP A 531 42.20 -11.66 6.03
C TRP A 531 42.64 -11.34 7.46
N PRO A 532 41.87 -11.74 8.49
CA PRO A 532 42.35 -11.66 9.86
C PRO A 532 43.57 -12.57 10.08
N GLU A 533 44.63 -12.01 10.67
CA GLU A 533 45.88 -12.73 10.93
C GLU A 533 45.84 -13.43 12.28
N ASN A 534 45.35 -12.75 13.32
CA ASN A 534 45.30 -13.27 14.68
C ASN A 534 43.90 -13.80 15.06
N LEU A 535 43.66 -15.08 14.81
CA LEU A 535 42.36 -15.72 15.08
C LEU A 535 42.09 -15.94 16.57
N ASP A 536 43.10 -16.03 17.42
CA ASP A 536 42.96 -16.34 18.85
C ASP A 536 42.26 -15.21 19.63
N LYS A 537 42.26 -14.00 19.08
CA LYS A 537 41.58 -12.82 19.65
C LYS A 537 40.19 -12.56 19.09
N LEU A 538 39.74 -13.36 18.13
CA LEU A 538 38.41 -13.21 17.53
C LEU A 538 37.37 -14.04 18.27
N ALA A 539 36.11 -13.59 18.24
CA ALA A 539 35.00 -14.40 18.72
C ALA A 539 34.85 -15.68 17.89
N THR A 540 34.41 -16.78 18.52
CA THR A 540 34.25 -18.12 17.89
C THR A 540 33.48 -18.08 16.57
N TYR A 541 32.47 -17.23 16.44
CA TYR A 541 31.73 -17.04 15.18
C TYR A 541 32.58 -16.43 14.06
N ALA A 542 33.45 -15.46 14.36
CA ALA A 542 34.35 -14.88 13.36
C ALA A 542 35.39 -15.92 12.92
N VAL A 543 35.96 -16.66 13.88
CA VAL A 543 36.91 -17.76 13.60
C VAL A 543 36.27 -18.83 12.72
N SER A 544 35.02 -19.22 13.00
CA SER A 544 34.32 -20.23 12.20
C SER A 544 34.06 -19.77 10.77
N LYS A 545 33.73 -18.49 10.56
CA LYS A 545 33.56 -17.92 9.22
C LYS A 545 34.87 -17.81 8.44
N VAL A 546 35.97 -17.39 9.08
CA VAL A 546 37.30 -17.37 8.45
C VAL A 546 37.72 -18.78 8.04
N LYS A 547 37.65 -19.75 8.95
CA LYS A 547 38.08 -21.14 8.69
C LYS A 547 37.20 -21.82 7.65
N ALA A 548 35.88 -21.64 7.70
CA ALA A 548 34.97 -22.23 6.71
C ALA A 548 35.20 -21.65 5.31
N GLU A 549 35.46 -20.35 5.20
CA GLU A 549 35.76 -19.71 3.92
C GLU A 549 37.11 -20.18 3.34
N ARG A 550 38.17 -20.25 4.17
CA ARG A 550 39.48 -20.80 3.73
C ARG A 550 39.35 -22.25 3.27
N ALA A 551 38.68 -23.09 4.05
CA ALA A 551 38.45 -24.48 3.69
C ALA A 551 37.67 -24.65 2.39
N ALA A 552 36.70 -23.76 2.11
CA ALA A 552 35.97 -23.76 0.84
C ALA A 552 36.88 -23.44 -0.35
N TRP A 553 37.75 -22.43 -0.23
CA TRP A 553 38.73 -22.08 -1.26
C TRP A 553 39.75 -23.21 -1.47
N ASP A 554 40.31 -23.76 -0.38
CA ASP A 554 41.27 -24.85 -0.43
C ASP A 554 40.66 -26.08 -1.12
N PHE A 555 39.43 -26.45 -0.78
CA PHE A 555 38.72 -27.56 -1.40
C PHE A 555 38.55 -27.37 -2.91
N VAL A 556 38.05 -26.21 -3.35
CA VAL A 556 37.83 -25.94 -4.79
C VAL A 556 39.15 -25.89 -5.56
N ASN A 557 40.21 -25.36 -4.96
CA ASN A 557 41.55 -25.31 -5.57
C ASN A 557 42.22 -26.69 -5.68
N GLN A 558 41.86 -27.63 -4.80
CA GLN A 558 42.41 -29.00 -4.77
C GLN A 558 41.59 -30.01 -5.60
N LEU A 559 40.48 -29.61 -6.23
CA LEU A 559 39.70 -30.50 -7.09
C LEU A 559 40.55 -31.04 -8.24
N SER A 560 40.68 -32.37 -8.31
CA SER A 560 41.47 -33.07 -9.31
C SER A 560 40.82 -33.01 -10.71
N ALA A 561 41.57 -33.38 -11.75
CA ALA A 561 41.08 -33.29 -13.14
C ALA A 561 39.91 -34.25 -13.45
N ASP A 562 39.77 -35.33 -12.68
CA ASP A 562 38.70 -36.34 -12.77
C ASP A 562 37.43 -35.97 -11.98
N GLN A 563 37.48 -34.91 -11.17
CA GLN A 563 36.32 -34.41 -10.44
C GLN A 563 35.59 -33.31 -11.23
N HIS A 564 34.26 -33.21 -11.05
CA HIS A 564 33.50 -32.12 -11.63
C HIS A 564 33.91 -30.78 -11.02
N LYS A 565 34.34 -29.84 -11.86
CA LYS A 565 34.74 -28.50 -11.44
C LYS A 565 33.57 -27.53 -11.58
N PHE A 566 33.31 -26.78 -10.52
CA PHE A 566 32.31 -25.70 -10.49
C PHE A 566 32.96 -24.39 -10.07
N GLU A 567 32.32 -23.27 -10.41
CA GLU A 567 32.78 -21.93 -10.04
C GLU A 567 32.40 -21.62 -8.58
N LEU A 568 33.33 -21.11 -7.78
CA LEU A 568 33.05 -20.60 -6.43
C LEU A 568 33.00 -19.07 -6.44
N VAL A 569 31.98 -18.50 -5.79
CA VAL A 569 31.89 -17.07 -5.47
C VAL A 569 31.60 -16.94 -3.99
N VAL A 570 32.29 -16.04 -3.30
CA VAL A 570 32.03 -15.77 -1.88
C VAL A 570 31.45 -14.38 -1.71
N ILE A 571 30.30 -14.30 -1.06
CA ILE A 571 29.68 -13.04 -0.63
C ILE A 571 30.01 -12.83 0.84
N ASN A 572 30.63 -11.69 1.19
CA ASN A 572 31.01 -11.31 2.55
C ASN A 572 30.09 -10.16 3.02
N PRO A 573 28.84 -10.46 3.45
CA PRO A 573 27.98 -9.43 4.02
C PRO A 573 28.44 -9.08 5.43
N PHE A 574 28.23 -7.81 5.82
CA PHE A 574 28.41 -7.40 7.20
C PHE A 574 27.12 -7.62 8.00
N LEU A 575 26.79 -6.80 9.00
CA LEU A 575 25.57 -6.97 9.79
C LEU A 575 24.34 -6.86 8.89
N ILE A 576 23.63 -7.98 8.72
CA ILE A 576 22.45 -8.05 7.86
C ILE A 576 21.23 -7.52 8.62
N LEU A 577 20.70 -6.39 8.20
CA LEU A 577 19.50 -5.74 8.74
C LEU A 577 18.37 -5.74 7.70
N GLY A 578 17.15 -5.40 8.07
CA GLY A 578 15.99 -5.33 7.19
C GLY A 578 14.83 -6.23 7.65
N PRO A 579 13.70 -6.24 6.93
CA PRO A 579 12.48 -6.90 7.39
C PRO A 579 12.65 -8.43 7.45
N THR A 580 12.13 -9.09 8.48
CA THR A 580 12.10 -10.57 8.54
C THR A 580 10.86 -11.17 7.86
N LEU A 581 11.10 -12.23 7.08
CA LEU A 581 10.06 -13.04 6.45
C LEU A 581 9.81 -14.34 7.21
N THR A 582 10.38 -14.51 8.40
CA THR A 582 10.25 -15.69 9.26
C THR A 582 10.16 -15.28 10.74
N ASP A 583 9.56 -16.13 11.57
CA ASP A 583 9.42 -15.90 13.01
C ASP A 583 10.72 -16.22 13.78
N VAL A 584 11.72 -16.77 13.06
CA VAL A 584 13.04 -17.09 13.63
C VAL A 584 13.92 -15.85 13.64
N VAL A 585 14.26 -15.36 14.84
CA VAL A 585 15.22 -14.27 15.02
C VAL A 585 16.65 -14.80 14.95
N GLY A 586 17.39 -14.34 13.95
CA GLY A 586 18.84 -14.54 13.86
C GLY A 586 19.63 -13.51 14.66
N ALA A 587 20.91 -13.79 14.87
CA ALA A 587 21.86 -12.91 15.55
C ALA A 587 21.82 -11.44 15.07
N SER A 588 21.72 -11.22 13.75
CA SER A 588 21.77 -9.88 13.16
C SER A 588 20.53 -9.05 13.49
N ILE A 589 19.34 -9.50 13.08
CA ILE A 589 18.08 -8.78 13.36
C ILE A 589 17.77 -8.73 14.87
N GLY A 590 18.32 -9.67 15.65
CA GLY A 590 18.30 -9.64 17.11
C GLY A 590 18.92 -8.37 17.72
N MET A 591 19.78 -7.65 17.00
CA MET A 591 20.29 -6.34 17.45
C MET A 591 19.15 -5.31 17.58
N VAL A 592 18.26 -5.25 16.59
CA VAL A 592 17.09 -4.34 16.62
C VAL A 592 16.10 -4.79 17.72
N GLN A 593 15.90 -6.09 17.90
CA GLN A 593 15.10 -6.62 19.00
C GLN A 593 15.65 -6.19 20.38
N ARG A 594 16.97 -6.13 20.56
CA ARG A 594 17.58 -5.65 21.81
C ARG A 594 17.30 -4.17 22.02
N PHE A 595 17.35 -3.34 21.00
CA PHE A 595 16.99 -1.92 21.17
C PHE A 595 15.52 -1.75 21.57
N LEU A 596 14.61 -2.50 20.95
CA LEU A 596 13.17 -2.44 21.27
C LEU A 596 12.83 -2.99 22.67
N THR A 597 13.61 -3.95 23.18
CA THR A 597 13.39 -4.53 24.52
C THR A 597 14.17 -3.84 25.63
N LYS A 598 15.19 -3.04 25.29
CA LYS A 598 16.08 -2.29 26.19
C LYS A 598 16.63 -3.14 27.35
N PRO A 599 17.43 -4.18 27.07
CA PRO A 599 18.09 -4.96 28.11
C PRO A 599 19.29 -4.21 28.76
N MET A 600 19.66 -3.04 28.24
CA MET A 600 20.76 -2.21 28.72
C MET A 600 20.37 -0.74 28.62
N ALA A 601 20.90 0.10 29.52
CA ALA A 601 20.60 1.54 29.53
C ALA A 601 21.50 2.35 28.59
N LYS A 602 22.78 1.97 28.50
CA LYS A 602 23.81 2.66 27.70
C LYS A 602 24.33 1.76 26.57
N LEU A 603 24.76 2.38 25.48
CA LEU A 603 25.28 1.72 24.28
C LEU A 603 26.76 2.04 24.06
N PRO A 604 27.60 1.06 23.70
CA PRO A 604 28.99 1.32 23.35
C PRO A 604 29.11 2.08 22.02
N LYS A 605 30.10 2.97 21.93
CA LYS A 605 30.45 3.69 20.70
C LYS A 605 31.25 2.80 19.75
N ILE A 606 30.58 1.89 19.08
CA ILE A 606 31.19 1.01 18.07
C ILE A 606 30.51 1.14 16.71
N SER A 607 31.34 1.18 15.67
CA SER A 607 30.91 1.10 14.28
C SER A 607 30.71 -0.34 13.87
N ILE A 608 29.63 -0.61 13.13
CA ILE A 608 29.39 -1.91 12.51
C ILE A 608 29.08 -1.67 11.04
N GLY A 609 29.86 -2.26 10.14
CA GLY A 609 29.42 -2.38 8.76
C GLY A 609 28.07 -3.08 8.72
N SER A 610 27.11 -2.55 7.98
CA SER A 610 25.76 -3.10 7.88
C SER A 610 25.28 -3.08 6.45
N VAL A 611 24.28 -3.90 6.15
CA VAL A 611 23.68 -4.00 4.82
C VAL A 611 22.26 -4.55 4.93
N ASP A 612 21.37 -4.10 4.05
CA ASP A 612 20.02 -4.62 4.00
C ASP A 612 19.96 -6.06 3.46
N VAL A 613 19.15 -6.92 4.08
CA VAL A 613 18.95 -8.34 3.75
C VAL A 613 18.45 -8.51 2.31
N ARG A 614 17.67 -7.57 1.81
CA ARG A 614 17.18 -7.55 0.43
C ARG A 614 18.33 -7.32 -0.54
N ASP A 615 19.29 -6.47 -0.19
CA ASP A 615 20.50 -6.25 -0.99
C ASP A 615 21.48 -7.42 -0.91
N VAL A 616 21.63 -8.06 0.25
CA VAL A 616 22.45 -9.28 0.36
C VAL A 616 21.86 -10.41 -0.48
N ALA A 617 20.55 -10.63 -0.42
CA ALA A 617 19.88 -11.62 -1.27
C ALA A 617 20.04 -11.29 -2.77
N LYS A 618 19.93 -10.01 -3.13
CA LYS A 618 20.18 -9.54 -4.50
C LYS A 618 21.62 -9.80 -4.94
N ALA A 619 22.60 -9.57 -4.07
CA ALA A 619 24.01 -9.85 -4.36
C ALA A 619 24.24 -11.34 -4.68
N HIS A 620 23.61 -12.24 -3.93
CA HIS A 620 23.68 -13.68 -4.18
C HIS A 620 23.12 -14.06 -5.56
N ILE A 621 21.97 -13.49 -5.93
CA ILE A 621 21.32 -13.79 -7.21
C ILE A 621 22.11 -13.22 -8.38
N LEU A 622 22.65 -12.00 -8.26
CA LEU A 622 23.49 -11.39 -9.30
C LEU A 622 24.81 -12.15 -9.48
N ALA A 623 25.40 -12.65 -8.40
CA ALA A 623 26.62 -13.45 -8.44
C ALA A 623 26.45 -14.77 -9.22
N MET A 624 25.23 -15.31 -9.34
CA MET A 624 24.97 -16.52 -10.11
C MET A 624 25.34 -16.39 -11.59
N THR A 625 25.10 -15.22 -12.18
CA THR A 625 25.20 -15.03 -13.64
C THR A 625 26.23 -13.98 -14.07
N ALA A 626 26.77 -13.18 -13.13
CA ALA A 626 27.77 -12.16 -13.46
C ALA A 626 29.03 -12.77 -14.10
N ALA A 627 29.45 -12.20 -15.24
CA ALA A 627 30.53 -12.70 -16.10
C ALA A 627 31.94 -12.60 -15.49
N GLY A 628 32.10 -12.00 -14.31
CA GLY A 628 33.38 -11.89 -13.60
C GLY A 628 33.27 -12.20 -12.11
N ALA A 629 32.22 -12.90 -11.67
CA ALA A 629 32.07 -13.26 -10.26
C ALA A 629 32.80 -14.56 -9.90
N ALA A 630 33.05 -15.45 -10.86
CA ALA A 630 33.73 -16.72 -10.60
C ALA A 630 35.15 -16.48 -10.06
N GLY A 631 35.48 -17.13 -8.94
CA GLY A 631 36.78 -17.00 -8.27
C GLY A 631 36.91 -15.76 -7.37
N GLU A 632 35.84 -14.98 -7.18
CA GLU A 632 35.91 -13.72 -6.43
C GLU A 632 35.32 -13.83 -5.02
N ARG A 633 35.92 -13.05 -4.11
CA ARG A 633 35.35 -12.63 -2.83
C ARG A 633 34.77 -11.23 -3.02
N ILE A 634 33.54 -11.00 -2.58
CA ILE A 634 32.84 -9.72 -2.79
C ILE A 634 32.27 -9.22 -1.46
N ALA A 635 32.79 -8.10 -0.96
CA ALA A 635 32.27 -7.44 0.23
C ALA A 635 30.96 -6.72 -0.09
N VAL A 636 29.92 -6.96 0.70
CA VAL A 636 28.61 -6.31 0.52
C VAL A 636 28.28 -5.56 1.80
N VAL A 637 28.44 -4.23 1.75
CA VAL A 637 28.34 -3.34 2.91
C VAL A 637 27.89 -1.95 2.48
N TYR A 638 27.03 -1.34 3.28
CA TYR A 638 26.64 0.06 3.15
C TYR A 638 27.77 0.98 3.63
N GLN A 639 27.94 2.11 2.95
CA GLN A 639 28.94 3.12 3.27
C GLN A 639 28.28 4.51 3.29
N PRO A 640 28.59 5.39 4.26
CA PRO A 640 29.53 5.18 5.37
C PRO A 640 29.02 4.14 6.40
N SER A 641 29.89 3.66 7.28
CA SER A 641 29.50 2.64 8.27
C SER A 641 28.48 3.18 9.26
N TYR A 642 27.58 2.32 9.72
CA TYR A 642 26.48 2.69 10.61
C TYR A 642 26.82 2.40 12.08
N TRP A 643 26.63 3.39 12.94
CA TRP A 643 26.97 3.30 14.36
C TRP A 643 25.80 2.73 15.16
N ILE A 644 26.08 1.92 16.18
CA ILE A 644 25.03 1.40 17.08
C ILE A 644 24.23 2.54 17.71
N THR A 645 24.90 3.60 18.17
CA THR A 645 24.22 4.76 18.76
C THR A 645 23.35 5.49 17.74
N GLN A 646 23.73 5.49 16.46
CA GLN A 646 22.90 6.03 15.39
C GLN A 646 21.67 5.17 15.14
N MET A 647 21.82 3.84 15.05
CA MET A 647 20.68 2.90 14.95
C MET A 647 19.66 3.14 16.06
N ALA A 648 20.11 3.27 17.30
CA ALA A 648 19.24 3.48 18.44
C ALA A 648 18.55 4.85 18.42
N ARG A 649 19.24 5.92 17.99
CA ARG A 649 18.62 7.24 17.79
C ARG A 649 17.52 7.20 16.74
N ASP A 650 17.78 6.59 15.59
CA ASP A 650 16.77 6.48 14.53
C ASP A 650 15.56 5.64 14.96
N LEU A 651 15.77 4.58 15.75
CA LEU A 651 14.67 3.82 16.35
C LEU A 651 13.92 4.63 17.41
N SER A 652 14.61 5.40 18.25
CA SER A 652 13.96 6.25 19.24
C SER A 652 13.09 7.31 18.59
N GLU A 653 13.59 7.97 17.54
CA GLU A 653 12.83 8.97 16.78
C GLU A 653 11.51 8.41 16.24
N GLU A 654 11.52 7.18 15.71
CA GLU A 654 10.34 6.54 15.11
C GLU A 654 9.39 5.89 16.15
N PHE A 655 9.95 5.20 17.15
CA PHE A 655 9.18 4.28 18.01
C PHE A 655 8.92 4.80 19.44
N SER A 656 9.57 5.88 19.88
CA SER A 656 9.29 6.42 21.24
C SER A 656 7.86 6.93 21.40
N SER A 657 7.28 7.52 20.34
CA SER A 657 5.86 7.93 20.34
C SER A 657 4.87 6.75 20.36
N GLN A 658 5.38 5.53 20.10
CA GLN A 658 4.64 4.26 20.09
C GLN A 658 4.87 3.44 21.38
N GLY A 659 5.45 4.07 22.41
CA GLY A 659 5.65 3.45 23.73
C GLY A 659 6.91 2.59 23.87
N PHE A 660 7.82 2.60 22.88
CA PHE A 660 9.11 1.93 23.01
C PHE A 660 10.14 2.83 23.70
N ASP A 661 10.72 2.30 24.77
CA ASP A 661 11.86 2.92 25.45
C ASP A 661 13.16 2.38 24.84
N ILE A 662 13.86 3.20 24.06
CA ILE A 662 15.06 2.81 23.31
C ILE A 662 16.30 3.37 24.01
N PRO A 663 17.38 2.59 24.24
CA PRO A 663 18.58 3.10 24.88
C PRO A 663 19.37 3.99 23.92
N THR A 664 19.42 5.30 24.16
CA THR A 664 20.15 6.26 23.32
C THR A 664 21.39 6.84 23.99
N GLU A 665 21.59 6.58 25.29
CA GLU A 665 22.77 7.04 26.02
C GLU A 665 24.03 6.28 25.59
N GLU A 666 25.12 7.01 25.40
CA GLU A 666 26.42 6.45 25.03
C GLU A 666 27.23 6.09 26.29
N LEU A 667 27.81 4.89 26.27
CA LEU A 667 28.77 4.42 27.27
C LEU A 667 30.11 5.15 27.06
N LYS A 668 30.79 5.59 28.12
CA LYS A 668 32.17 6.11 28.02
C LYS A 668 33.20 4.96 28.04
N GLU A 669 34.42 5.22 27.59
CA GLU A 669 35.45 4.17 27.49
C GLU A 669 35.78 3.51 28.84
N ASP A 670 35.83 4.33 29.90
CA ASP A 670 36.12 3.92 31.29
C ASP A 670 34.87 3.52 32.10
N ASP A 671 33.66 3.57 31.51
CA ASP A 671 32.44 3.18 32.21
C ASP A 671 32.44 1.66 32.51
N ASP A 672 31.84 1.28 33.63
CA ASP A 672 31.64 -0.13 33.99
C ASP A 672 30.81 -0.85 32.92
N ARG A 673 31.38 -1.93 32.36
CA ARG A 673 30.81 -2.73 31.27
C ARG A 673 30.00 -3.92 31.76
N THR A 674 29.95 -4.19 33.06
CA THR A 674 29.21 -5.33 33.64
C THR A 674 27.70 -5.24 33.40
N ALA A 675 27.17 -4.02 33.28
CA ALA A 675 25.76 -3.74 33.01
C ALA A 675 25.36 -3.88 31.52
N LEU A 676 26.31 -4.09 30.61
CA LEU A 676 26.01 -4.40 29.21
C LEU A 676 25.48 -5.82 29.08
N ASP A 677 24.60 -6.05 28.11
CA ASP A 677 24.16 -7.40 27.82
C ASP A 677 25.33 -8.27 27.29
N PRO A 678 25.32 -9.61 27.51
CA PRO A 678 26.43 -10.48 27.14
C PRO A 678 26.85 -10.40 25.67
N HIS A 679 25.93 -10.07 24.76
CA HIS A 679 26.24 -9.89 23.36
C HIS A 679 27.13 -8.66 23.12
N MET A 680 26.79 -7.51 23.71
CA MET A 680 27.60 -6.29 23.58
C MET A 680 28.96 -6.45 24.27
N GLN A 681 29.01 -7.14 25.41
CA GLN A 681 30.29 -7.48 26.05
C GLN A 681 31.18 -8.30 25.11
N ALA A 682 30.63 -9.31 24.43
CA ALA A 682 31.39 -10.12 23.46
C ALA A 682 31.86 -9.29 22.24
N MET A 683 31.04 -8.35 21.75
CA MET A 683 31.45 -7.46 20.67
C MET A 683 32.63 -6.56 21.05
N LEU A 684 32.64 -6.04 22.29
CA LEU A 684 33.70 -5.19 22.81
C LEU A 684 35.04 -5.90 23.06
N LYS A 685 35.05 -7.23 23.17
CA LYS A 685 36.31 -7.99 23.29
C LYS A 685 37.18 -7.89 22.04
N GLN A 686 36.55 -7.81 20.87
CA GLN A 686 37.25 -7.81 19.59
C GLN A 686 37.23 -6.42 18.92
N ARG A 687 36.17 -5.62 19.08
CA ARG A 687 36.04 -4.33 18.37
C ARG A 687 36.69 -3.18 19.14
N PRO A 688 37.58 -2.38 18.52
CA PRO A 688 38.09 -1.16 19.14
C PRO A 688 36.97 -0.12 19.35
N PHE A 689 37.00 0.55 20.50
CA PHE A 689 36.05 1.60 20.84
C PHE A 689 36.31 2.84 19.97
N GLY A 690 35.25 3.46 19.44
CA GLY A 690 35.35 4.71 18.67
C GLY A 690 35.97 4.61 17.27
N ALA A 691 36.35 3.42 16.79
CA ALA A 691 36.93 3.24 15.45
C ALA A 691 35.86 2.83 14.41
N GLU A 692 35.97 3.41 13.21
CA GLU A 692 35.10 3.09 12.07
C GLU A 692 35.71 1.97 11.20
N VAL A 693 34.90 1.00 10.80
CA VAL A 693 35.33 0.00 9.81
C VAL A 693 35.10 0.57 8.41
N LYS A 694 36.18 0.82 7.66
CA LYS A 694 36.13 1.30 6.27
C LYS A 694 36.41 0.14 5.31
N VAL A 695 35.61 -0.01 4.27
CA VAL A 695 35.73 -1.12 3.31
C VAL A 695 35.59 -0.62 1.88
N ASP A 696 36.51 -1.00 1.01
CA ASP A 696 36.41 -0.77 -0.42
C ASP A 696 35.27 -1.62 -1.01
N THR A 697 34.36 -0.97 -1.71
CA THR A 697 33.18 -1.58 -2.34
C THR A 697 33.27 -1.58 -3.87
N ALA A 698 34.45 -1.30 -4.43
CA ALA A 698 34.66 -1.24 -5.88
C ALA A 698 34.29 -2.54 -6.59
N LYS A 699 34.62 -3.72 -6.02
CA LYS A 699 34.25 -5.02 -6.61
C LYS A 699 32.73 -5.23 -6.64
N MET A 700 32.02 -4.93 -5.56
CA MET A 700 30.56 -4.98 -5.52
C MET A 700 29.93 -4.14 -6.64
N LYS A 701 30.42 -2.91 -6.83
CA LYS A 701 29.96 -2.01 -7.88
C LYS A 701 30.28 -2.56 -9.27
N LYS A 702 31.52 -2.99 -9.50
CA LYS A 702 32.02 -3.43 -10.81
C LYS A 702 31.44 -4.78 -11.26
N ILE A 703 31.43 -5.77 -10.37
CA ILE A 703 31.06 -7.15 -10.69
C ILE A 703 29.55 -7.35 -10.62
N LEU A 704 28.90 -6.83 -9.57
CA LEU A 704 27.46 -7.02 -9.35
C LEU A 704 26.62 -5.86 -9.89
N GLY A 705 27.22 -4.72 -10.24
CA GLY A 705 26.47 -3.54 -10.67
C GLY A 705 25.63 -2.93 -9.53
N MET A 706 26.06 -3.11 -8.29
CA MET A 706 25.39 -2.62 -7.08
C MET A 706 26.08 -1.35 -6.60
N ASP A 707 25.65 -0.20 -7.12
CA ASP A 707 26.13 1.14 -6.78
C ASP A 707 25.27 1.83 -5.71
N LYS A 708 24.02 1.42 -5.58
CA LYS A 708 23.05 1.95 -4.61
C LYS A 708 22.44 0.81 -3.80
N LEU A 709 22.71 0.84 -2.51
CA LEU A 709 22.09 -0.03 -1.51
C LEU A 709 20.93 0.72 -0.84
N ILE A 710 20.03 -0.02 -0.20
CA ILE A 710 18.97 0.51 0.65
C ILE A 710 19.60 1.28 1.81
N ASP A 711 19.01 2.43 2.11
CA ASP A 711 19.48 3.29 3.19
C ASP A 711 19.38 2.59 4.55
N MET A 712 20.38 2.80 5.42
CA MET A 712 20.46 2.06 6.68
C MET A 712 19.42 2.50 7.71
N LYS A 713 18.99 3.77 7.70
CA LYS A 713 17.86 4.21 8.53
C LYS A 713 16.60 3.44 8.13
N THR A 714 16.32 3.35 6.83
CA THR A 714 15.19 2.57 6.31
C THR A 714 15.29 1.10 6.71
N SER A 715 16.46 0.47 6.54
CA SER A 715 16.65 -0.94 6.87
C SER A 715 16.45 -1.24 8.38
N VAL A 716 16.94 -0.36 9.25
CA VAL A 716 16.77 -0.46 10.71
C VAL A 716 15.29 -0.32 11.09
N ILE A 717 14.58 0.66 10.53
CA ILE A 717 13.15 0.88 10.78
C ILE A 717 12.31 -0.29 10.25
N ASP A 718 12.56 -0.76 9.03
CA ASP A 718 11.88 -1.94 8.45
C ASP A 718 12.11 -3.20 9.29
N SER A 719 13.31 -3.34 9.87
CA SER A 719 13.60 -4.43 10.82
C SER A 719 12.66 -4.37 12.01
N ALA A 720 12.55 -3.21 12.65
CA ALA A 720 11.73 -3.00 13.84
C ALA A 720 10.24 -3.24 13.56
N TYR A 721 9.70 -2.66 12.48
CA TYR A 721 8.33 -2.91 12.06
C TYR A 721 8.06 -4.41 11.85
N SER A 722 8.94 -5.11 11.12
CA SER A 722 8.75 -6.55 10.89
C SER A 722 8.79 -7.40 12.17
N LEU A 723 9.57 -7.00 13.18
CA LEU A 723 9.61 -7.67 14.49
C LEU A 723 8.31 -7.44 15.27
N ILE A 724 7.76 -6.23 15.22
CA ILE A 724 6.51 -5.87 15.91
C ILE A 724 5.31 -6.54 15.21
N GLU A 725 5.21 -6.43 13.89
CA GLU A 725 4.12 -7.01 13.09
C GLU A 725 4.02 -8.53 13.22
N ARG A 726 5.16 -9.20 13.36
CA ARG A 726 5.24 -10.65 13.57
C ARG A 726 5.08 -11.06 15.03
N ASN A 727 4.84 -10.12 15.94
CA ASN A 727 4.73 -10.34 17.38
C ASN A 727 6.00 -10.98 18.00
N ILE A 728 7.16 -10.74 17.40
CA ILE A 728 8.46 -11.14 17.95
C ILE A 728 8.84 -10.20 19.10
N VAL A 729 8.43 -8.94 19.00
CA VAL A 729 8.47 -7.96 20.09
C VAL A 729 7.03 -7.62 20.46
N GLU A 730 6.67 -7.85 21.73
CA GLU A 730 5.33 -7.53 22.23
C GLU A 730 5.09 -6.02 22.26
N LYS A 731 3.86 -5.61 21.94
CA LYS A 731 3.39 -4.25 22.19
C LYS A 731 3.23 -4.05 23.70
N ARG A 732 3.76 -2.94 24.22
CA ARG A 732 3.70 -2.61 25.66
C ARG A 732 2.36 -2.01 26.08
N GLU A 733 1.57 -1.50 25.13
CA GLU A 733 0.32 -0.79 25.37
C GLU A 733 -0.77 -1.74 25.91
N VAL A 734 -1.46 -1.30 26.96
CA VAL A 734 -2.62 -2.01 27.51
C VAL A 734 -3.89 -1.37 26.98
N VAL A 735 -4.76 -2.18 26.37
CA VAL A 735 -6.06 -1.74 25.84
C VAL A 735 -7.17 -2.24 26.74
N LEU A 736 -7.94 -1.33 27.32
CA LEU A 736 -9.15 -1.65 28.08
C LEU A 736 -10.34 -1.83 27.14
N VAL A 737 -11.04 -2.95 27.20
CA VAL A 737 -12.32 -3.17 26.51
C VAL A 737 -13.42 -3.32 27.55
N THR A 738 -14.37 -2.38 27.58
CA THR A 738 -15.44 -2.41 28.57
C THR A 738 -16.51 -3.44 28.19
N GLY A 739 -16.99 -4.26 29.15
CA GLY A 739 -18.02 -5.26 28.89
C GLY A 739 -17.53 -6.35 27.93
N ALA A 740 -16.32 -6.88 28.17
CA ALA A 740 -15.58 -7.77 27.29
C ALA A 740 -16.36 -9.01 26.83
N SER A 741 -17.31 -9.50 27.64
CA SER A 741 -18.19 -10.63 27.31
C SER A 741 -19.39 -10.27 26.40
N GLY A 742 -19.48 -9.01 25.94
CA GLY A 742 -20.53 -8.54 25.04
C GLY A 742 -20.23 -8.88 23.58
N TYR A 743 -21.28 -8.91 22.74
CA TYR A 743 -21.20 -9.35 21.34
C TYR A 743 -20.09 -8.63 20.54
N LEU A 744 -20.13 -7.30 20.45
CA LEU A 744 -19.06 -6.52 19.79
C LEU A 744 -17.72 -6.59 20.55
N ALA A 745 -17.79 -6.49 21.88
CA ALA A 745 -16.61 -6.42 22.74
C ALA A 745 -15.72 -7.66 22.62
N THR A 746 -16.30 -8.86 22.55
CA THR A 746 -15.53 -10.11 22.37
C THR A 746 -14.79 -10.14 21.03
N HIS A 747 -15.36 -9.56 19.96
CA HIS A 747 -14.65 -9.39 18.68
C HIS A 747 -13.52 -8.37 18.78
N CYS A 748 -13.71 -7.26 19.50
CA CYS A 748 -12.63 -6.30 19.79
C CYS A 748 -11.48 -6.99 20.55
N VAL A 749 -11.80 -7.75 21.61
CA VAL A 749 -10.82 -8.51 22.39
C VAL A 749 -10.05 -9.47 21.49
N GLN A 750 -10.75 -10.32 20.72
CA GLN A 750 -10.08 -11.28 19.84
C GLN A 750 -9.16 -10.61 18.82
N GLN A 751 -9.59 -9.50 18.21
CA GLN A 751 -8.76 -8.79 17.23
C GLN A 751 -7.57 -8.07 17.88
N LEU A 752 -7.73 -7.48 19.06
CA LEU A 752 -6.62 -6.90 19.83
C LEU A 752 -5.57 -7.95 20.23
N LEU A 753 -6.02 -9.11 20.73
CA LEU A 753 -5.14 -10.22 21.08
C LEU A 753 -4.40 -10.76 19.85
N ASN A 754 -5.07 -10.83 18.69
CA ASN A 754 -4.43 -11.21 17.43
C ASN A 754 -3.40 -10.16 16.96
N ALA A 755 -3.63 -8.88 17.26
CA ALA A 755 -2.74 -7.76 16.94
C ALA A 755 -1.62 -7.54 17.98
N GLY A 756 -1.47 -8.47 18.94
CA GLY A 756 -0.37 -8.49 19.90
C GLY A 756 -0.53 -7.60 21.12
N TYR A 757 -1.69 -6.97 21.31
CA TYR A 757 -1.94 -6.09 22.47
C TYR A 757 -2.16 -6.90 23.75
N LYS A 758 -1.77 -6.29 24.88
CA LYS A 758 -2.26 -6.69 26.19
C LYS A 758 -3.67 -6.13 26.35
N VAL A 759 -4.63 -7.00 26.66
CA VAL A 759 -6.04 -6.60 26.75
C VAL A 759 -6.50 -6.72 28.19
N ARG A 760 -7.09 -5.66 28.70
CA ARG A 760 -7.87 -5.74 29.94
C ARG A 760 -9.35 -5.68 29.59
N GLY A 761 -10.11 -6.68 30.01
CA GLY A 761 -11.54 -6.77 29.76
C GLY A 761 -12.34 -6.55 31.03
N THR A 762 -13.26 -5.58 31.05
CA THR A 762 -14.17 -5.46 32.19
C THR A 762 -15.35 -6.41 32.05
N VAL A 763 -15.74 -7.04 33.15
CA VAL A 763 -16.97 -7.85 33.28
C VAL A 763 -17.67 -7.46 34.58
N ARG A 764 -18.99 -7.66 34.66
CA ARG A 764 -19.72 -7.37 35.91
C ARG A 764 -19.29 -8.27 37.06
N SER A 765 -19.02 -9.53 36.77
CA SER A 765 -18.39 -10.43 37.72
C SER A 765 -17.48 -11.43 37.04
N VAL A 766 -16.27 -11.60 37.58
CA VAL A 766 -15.30 -12.63 37.16
C VAL A 766 -15.68 -14.02 37.69
N LYS A 767 -16.73 -14.12 38.52
CA LYS A 767 -17.28 -15.40 39.00
C LYS A 767 -18.32 -15.99 38.04
N ASN A 768 -18.77 -15.24 37.04
CA ASN A 768 -19.75 -15.72 36.07
C ASN A 768 -19.07 -16.52 34.93
N GLU A 769 -18.76 -17.79 35.20
CA GLU A 769 -18.04 -18.67 34.27
C GLU A 769 -18.72 -18.78 32.90
N THR A 770 -20.06 -18.82 32.83
CA THR A 770 -20.80 -18.86 31.55
C THR A 770 -20.48 -17.66 30.66
N LYS A 771 -20.28 -16.47 31.24
CA LYS A 771 -19.97 -15.24 30.48
C LYS A 771 -18.50 -15.11 30.13
N ILE A 772 -17.58 -15.65 30.94
CA ILE A 772 -16.14 -15.46 30.75
C ILE A 772 -15.44 -16.65 30.08
N ALA A 773 -16.02 -17.85 30.12
CA ALA A 773 -15.43 -19.03 29.49
C ALA A 773 -15.09 -18.81 28.00
N PRO A 774 -15.96 -18.18 27.18
CA PRO A 774 -15.61 -17.91 25.78
C PRO A 774 -14.39 -17.00 25.60
N LEU A 775 -14.16 -16.07 26.54
CA LEU A 775 -13.01 -15.16 26.51
C LEU A 775 -11.70 -15.90 26.82
N LYS A 776 -11.74 -16.87 27.74
CA LYS A 776 -10.58 -17.69 28.11
C LYS A 776 -10.13 -18.59 26.95
N THR A 777 -11.05 -18.96 26.05
CA THR A 777 -10.76 -19.82 24.88
C THR A 777 -10.27 -19.08 23.65
N LEU A 778 -10.24 -17.74 23.67
CA LEU A 778 -9.75 -16.96 22.53
C LEU A 778 -8.27 -17.20 22.29
N LYS A 779 -7.85 -17.14 21.02
CA LYS A 779 -6.42 -17.21 20.68
C LYS A 779 -5.70 -15.99 21.26
N GLY A 780 -4.61 -16.22 21.99
CA GLY A 780 -3.83 -15.18 22.65
C GLY A 780 -4.36 -14.78 24.03
N SER A 781 -5.28 -15.54 24.62
CA SER A 781 -5.93 -15.22 25.90
C SER A 781 -4.97 -15.14 27.09
N GLU A 782 -3.73 -15.64 26.97
CA GLU A 782 -2.68 -15.41 27.96
C GLU A 782 -2.33 -13.92 28.15
N ARG A 783 -2.66 -13.07 27.17
CA ARG A 783 -2.54 -11.61 27.24
C ARG A 783 -3.83 -10.89 27.68
N LEU A 784 -4.89 -11.65 28.01
CA LEU A 784 -6.17 -11.11 28.47
C LEU A 784 -6.26 -11.14 30.00
N GLN A 785 -6.43 -9.97 30.61
CA GLN A 785 -6.75 -9.83 32.03
C GLN A 785 -8.22 -9.43 32.19
N LEU A 786 -9.00 -10.23 32.93
CA LEU A 786 -10.38 -9.86 33.28
C LEU A 786 -10.43 -9.16 34.63
N VAL A 787 -11.20 -8.07 34.71
CA VAL A 787 -11.39 -7.27 35.94
C VAL A 787 -12.87 -6.98 36.17
N GLU A 788 -13.27 -6.86 37.44
CA GLU A 788 -14.64 -6.49 37.79
C GLU A 788 -14.84 -4.97 37.75
N ALA A 789 -15.78 -4.51 36.92
CA ALA A 789 -16.28 -3.14 36.91
C ALA A 789 -17.70 -3.12 36.31
N ASP A 790 -18.59 -2.32 36.90
CA ASP A 790 -19.97 -2.14 36.41
C ASP A 790 -20.19 -0.66 36.01
N LEU A 791 -20.92 -0.44 34.93
CA LEU A 791 -21.26 0.92 34.47
C LEU A 791 -22.17 1.65 35.46
N THR A 792 -22.93 0.91 36.27
CA THR A 792 -23.85 1.47 37.28
C THR A 792 -23.15 1.87 38.58
N SER A 793 -21.83 1.67 38.69
CA SER A 793 -21.04 1.97 39.89
C SER A 793 -19.73 2.67 39.52
N GLU A 794 -19.25 3.55 40.40
CA GLU A 794 -17.90 4.14 40.27
C GLU A 794 -16.80 3.16 40.76
N HIS A 795 -17.17 2.07 41.44
CA HIS A 795 -16.23 1.09 41.96
C HIS A 795 -15.57 0.26 40.85
N GLY A 796 -14.26 0.03 40.96
CA GLY A 796 -13.51 -0.90 40.11
C GLY A 796 -12.84 -0.26 38.89
N TRP A 797 -13.25 0.96 38.53
CA TRP A 797 -12.69 1.66 37.37
C TRP A 797 -11.23 2.06 37.53
N ASP A 798 -10.77 2.42 38.73
CA ASP A 798 -9.36 2.74 38.98
C ASP A 798 -8.44 1.55 38.71
N SER A 799 -8.83 0.35 39.17
CA SER A 799 -8.11 -0.90 38.88
C SER A 799 -8.20 -1.28 37.41
N ALA A 800 -9.36 -1.06 36.79
CA ALA A 800 -9.55 -1.34 35.37
C ALA A 800 -8.68 -0.44 34.48
N LEU A 801 -8.51 0.84 34.82
CA LEU A 801 -7.77 1.80 34.00
C LEU A 801 -6.29 1.92 34.35
N LYS A 802 -5.80 1.27 35.41
CA LYS A 802 -4.39 1.31 35.80
C LYS A 802 -3.45 0.95 34.64
N ASP A 803 -2.52 1.83 34.28
CA ASP A 803 -1.54 1.65 33.20
C ASP A 803 -2.16 1.43 31.80
N VAL A 804 -3.45 1.77 31.61
CA VAL A 804 -4.14 1.65 30.33
C VAL A 804 -3.71 2.80 29.40
N THR A 805 -3.40 2.45 28.15
CA THR A 805 -3.06 3.40 27.09
C THR A 805 -4.31 3.81 26.30
N PHE A 806 -5.19 2.84 26.02
CA PHE A 806 -6.36 3.04 25.18
C PHE A 806 -7.60 2.39 25.78
N VAL A 807 -8.76 3.02 25.60
CA VAL A 807 -10.04 2.48 26.04
C VAL A 807 -10.97 2.29 24.85
N LEU A 808 -11.44 1.06 24.63
CA LEU A 808 -12.58 0.76 23.76
C LEU A 808 -13.84 0.64 24.62
N HIS A 809 -14.60 1.73 24.70
CA HIS A 809 -15.82 1.77 25.50
C HIS A 809 -17.02 1.26 24.68
N THR A 810 -17.18 -0.07 24.66
CA THR A 810 -18.26 -0.78 23.97
C THR A 810 -19.47 -1.12 24.85
N ALA A 811 -19.34 -1.00 26.17
CA ALA A 811 -20.38 -1.42 27.11
C ALA A 811 -21.52 -0.39 27.16
N SER A 812 -22.75 -0.88 27.23
CA SER A 812 -23.94 -0.05 27.42
C SER A 812 -24.97 -0.85 28.21
N PRO A 813 -25.65 -0.25 29.21
CA PRO A 813 -26.79 -0.89 29.83
C PRO A 813 -27.90 -1.05 28.77
N PHE A 814 -28.40 -2.28 28.62
CA PHE A 814 -29.52 -2.59 27.73
C PHE A 814 -30.60 -3.27 28.57
N PRO A 815 -31.74 -2.62 28.85
CA PRO A 815 -32.86 -3.28 29.51
C PRO A 815 -33.63 -4.16 28.50
N ALA A 816 -34.47 -5.05 29.03
CA ALA A 816 -35.42 -5.78 28.20
C ALA A 816 -36.38 -4.80 27.48
N PRO A 817 -36.85 -5.12 26.25
CA PRO A 817 -37.68 -4.22 25.44
C PRO A 817 -38.97 -3.70 26.11
N SER A 818 -39.45 -4.39 27.14
CA SER A 818 -40.66 -4.03 27.90
C SER A 818 -40.42 -3.08 29.09
N ALA A 819 -39.18 -2.63 29.33
CA ALA A 819 -38.80 -1.91 30.55
C ALA A 819 -37.97 -0.61 30.30
N ALA A 820 -37.98 -0.07 29.08
CA ALA A 820 -37.22 1.14 28.76
C ALA A 820 -37.98 2.41 29.19
N ASP A 821 -37.68 2.91 30.39
CA ASP A 821 -38.18 4.15 30.98
C ASP A 821 -37.08 5.25 31.05
N GLU A 822 -37.37 6.40 31.67
CA GLU A 822 -36.38 7.46 31.90
C GLU A 822 -35.13 6.99 32.67
N SER A 823 -35.27 6.00 33.57
CA SER A 823 -34.15 5.45 34.35
C SER A 823 -33.10 4.79 33.46
N THR A 824 -33.52 4.23 32.32
CA THR A 824 -32.63 3.61 31.32
C THR A 824 -31.71 4.64 30.66
N ILE A 825 -32.27 5.81 30.34
CA ILE A 825 -31.51 6.93 29.74
C ILE A 825 -30.45 7.39 30.74
N THR A 826 -30.84 7.63 31.99
CA THR A 826 -29.92 8.04 33.06
C THR A 826 -28.80 7.02 33.26
N THR A 827 -29.12 5.72 33.26
CA THR A 827 -28.13 4.66 33.43
C THR A 827 -27.11 4.63 32.26
N ALA A 828 -27.55 4.84 31.03
CA ALA A 828 -26.67 4.88 29.86
C ALA A 828 -25.73 6.09 29.87
N VAL A 829 -26.26 7.27 30.21
CA VAL A 829 -25.46 8.51 30.33
C VAL A 829 -24.45 8.39 31.47
N SER A 830 -24.89 8.03 32.67
CA SER A 830 -24.00 7.86 33.82
C SER A 830 -22.95 6.78 33.57
N GLY A 831 -23.32 5.67 32.91
CA GLY A 831 -22.39 4.62 32.54
C GLY A 831 -21.26 5.10 31.64
N ALA A 832 -21.57 5.88 30.61
CA ALA A 832 -20.55 6.47 29.73
C ALA A 832 -19.65 7.46 30.50
N LEU A 833 -20.26 8.33 31.31
CA LEU A 833 -19.52 9.32 32.10
C LEU A 833 -18.63 8.69 33.16
N ASN A 834 -19.02 7.57 33.78
CA ASN A 834 -18.19 6.89 34.79
C ASN A 834 -16.85 6.43 34.21
N VAL A 835 -16.86 5.88 32.98
CA VAL A 835 -15.63 5.46 32.28
C VAL A 835 -14.77 6.68 31.93
N LEU A 836 -15.38 7.74 31.40
CA LEU A 836 -14.66 8.96 30.99
C LEU A 836 -14.07 9.72 32.19
N LYS A 837 -14.81 9.82 33.29
CA LYS A 837 -14.33 10.40 34.55
C LYS A 837 -13.15 9.61 35.11
N ALA A 838 -13.19 8.28 35.06
CA ALA A 838 -12.08 7.47 35.51
C ALA A 838 -10.88 7.58 34.56
N ALA A 839 -11.10 7.67 33.23
CA ALA A 839 -10.04 7.90 32.25
C ALA A 839 -9.32 9.25 32.47
N ALA A 840 -10.06 10.30 32.84
CA ALA A 840 -9.51 11.63 33.17
C ALA A 840 -8.62 11.66 34.42
N LYS A 841 -8.62 10.58 35.23
CA LYS A 841 -7.74 10.42 36.40
C LYS A 841 -6.43 9.70 36.07
N VAL A 842 -6.30 9.12 34.89
CA VAL A 842 -5.18 8.23 34.52
C VAL A 842 -4.37 8.86 33.40
N SER A 843 -3.19 9.37 33.74
CA SER A 843 -2.30 10.09 32.80
C SER A 843 -1.81 9.25 31.62
N THR A 844 -1.84 7.92 31.73
CA THR A 844 -1.43 7.03 30.63
C THR A 844 -2.50 6.88 29.55
N VAL A 845 -3.77 7.23 29.82
CA VAL A 845 -4.85 7.07 28.84
C VAL A 845 -4.72 8.13 27.76
N LYS A 846 -4.32 7.73 26.57
CA LYS A 846 -4.16 8.62 25.43
C LYS A 846 -5.50 8.89 24.73
N ARG A 847 -6.29 7.84 24.52
CA ARG A 847 -7.51 7.91 23.71
C ARG A 847 -8.60 6.97 24.20
N VAL A 848 -9.83 7.47 24.18
CA VAL A 848 -11.05 6.70 24.40
C VAL A 848 -11.83 6.63 23.09
N VAL A 849 -12.10 5.41 22.62
CA VAL A 849 -12.98 5.13 21.48
C VAL A 849 -14.32 4.65 22.02
N LEU A 850 -15.34 5.48 21.91
CA LEU A 850 -16.70 5.23 22.39
C LEU A 850 -17.56 4.60 21.30
N THR A 851 -18.26 3.51 21.61
CA THR A 851 -19.31 2.97 20.74
C THR A 851 -20.64 3.67 20.99
N SER A 852 -21.06 4.51 20.04
CA SER A 852 -22.42 5.04 19.98
C SER A 852 -23.30 4.17 19.08
N SER A 853 -24.20 4.75 18.28
CA SER A 853 -25.09 4.06 17.36
C SER A 853 -25.45 4.95 16.19
N GLY A 854 -25.75 4.38 15.03
CA GLY A 854 -26.39 5.11 13.94
C GLY A 854 -27.74 5.71 14.33
N LEU A 855 -28.42 5.19 15.36
CA LEU A 855 -29.62 5.83 15.92
C LEU A 855 -29.34 7.18 16.61
N ALA A 856 -28.08 7.49 16.93
CA ALA A 856 -27.70 8.83 17.37
C ALA A 856 -27.50 9.82 16.21
N ILE A 857 -27.63 9.34 14.96
CA ILE A 857 -27.48 10.11 13.71
C ILE A 857 -28.83 10.24 12.99
N MET A 858 -29.57 9.13 12.92
CA MET A 858 -30.77 9.03 12.10
C MET A 858 -31.95 9.81 12.70
N ASP A 859 -32.40 10.82 11.96
CA ASP A 859 -33.66 11.51 12.19
C ASP A 859 -34.71 11.03 11.17
N PHE A 860 -35.68 10.24 11.63
CA PHE A 860 -36.70 9.67 10.74
C PHE A 860 -37.73 10.71 10.28
N ASP A 861 -37.94 11.80 11.03
CA ASP A 861 -38.83 12.88 10.59
C ASP A 861 -38.17 13.68 9.45
N LYS A 862 -36.87 13.94 9.59
CA LYS A 862 -36.06 14.53 8.51
C LYS A 862 -36.08 13.66 7.25
N LEU A 863 -35.98 12.33 7.40
CA LEU A 863 -36.05 11.40 6.28
C LEU A 863 -37.45 11.38 5.62
N ARG A 864 -38.53 11.52 6.39
CA ARG A 864 -39.89 11.65 5.83
C ARG A 864 -40.05 12.93 5.02
N ALA A 865 -39.50 14.04 5.51
CA ALA A 865 -39.54 15.34 4.82
C ALA A 865 -38.62 15.36 3.59
N HIS A 866 -37.48 14.66 3.65
CA HIS A 866 -36.45 14.62 2.62
C HIS A 866 -36.02 13.16 2.33
N PRO A 867 -36.77 12.42 1.50
CA PRO A 867 -36.52 10.99 1.23
C PRO A 867 -35.15 10.66 0.63
N ASP A 868 -34.49 11.65 0.00
CA ASP A 868 -33.14 11.51 -0.58
C ASP A 868 -32.01 11.93 0.37
N HIS A 869 -32.32 12.27 1.63
CA HIS A 869 -31.31 12.69 2.61
C HIS A 869 -30.25 11.60 2.81
N VAL A 870 -28.99 12.00 2.75
CA VAL A 870 -27.83 11.14 3.04
C VAL A 870 -27.32 11.51 4.41
N PHE A 871 -27.47 10.59 5.37
CA PHE A 871 -27.02 10.81 6.74
C PHE A 871 -25.49 10.85 6.83
N SER A 872 -24.96 11.79 7.59
CA SER A 872 -23.52 11.95 7.84
C SER A 872 -23.27 12.14 9.33
N GLU A 873 -22.00 12.21 9.75
CA GLU A 873 -21.66 12.40 11.16
C GLU A 873 -22.05 13.78 11.70
N ALA A 874 -22.40 14.72 10.83
CA ALA A 874 -22.95 16.02 11.19
C ALA A 874 -24.42 15.96 11.65
N ASP A 875 -25.15 14.91 11.28
CA ASP A 875 -26.57 14.78 11.62
C ASP A 875 -26.76 14.37 13.09
N TRP A 876 -27.75 15.01 13.71
CA TRP A 876 -28.29 14.68 15.02
C TRP A 876 -29.81 14.67 14.95
N PRO A 877 -30.50 13.76 15.65
CA PRO A 877 -31.95 13.86 15.79
C PRO A 877 -32.34 15.16 16.50
N GLU A 878 -33.25 15.92 15.87
CA GLU A 878 -33.71 17.22 16.38
C GLU A 878 -34.85 17.03 17.39
N ASN A 879 -35.80 16.15 17.09
CA ASN A 879 -36.93 15.83 17.96
C ASN A 879 -36.76 14.46 18.65
N LEU A 880 -36.42 14.46 19.93
CA LEU A 880 -36.22 13.23 20.70
C LEU A 880 -37.53 12.55 21.14
N ASP A 881 -38.65 13.28 21.17
CA ASP A 881 -39.94 12.75 21.64
C ASP A 881 -40.51 11.71 20.67
N ASN A 882 -40.10 11.78 19.40
CA ASN A 882 -40.51 10.85 18.34
C ASN A 882 -39.60 9.62 18.21
N LEU A 883 -38.55 9.51 19.03
CA LEU A 883 -37.59 8.41 19.00
C LEU A 883 -37.91 7.32 20.03
N ALA A 884 -37.48 6.08 19.77
CA ALA A 884 -37.48 5.05 20.81
C ALA A 884 -36.55 5.45 21.97
N THR A 885 -36.90 5.05 23.20
CA THR A 885 -36.10 5.29 24.41
C THR A 885 -34.62 4.91 24.25
N TYR A 886 -34.32 3.83 23.52
CA TYR A 886 -32.94 3.43 23.23
C TYR A 886 -32.19 4.40 22.31
N ALA A 887 -32.85 4.96 21.29
CA ALA A 887 -32.24 5.99 20.45
C ALA A 887 -31.99 7.27 21.25
N VAL A 888 -32.96 7.68 22.09
CA VAL A 888 -32.80 8.81 23.02
C VAL A 888 -31.62 8.60 23.96
N SER A 889 -31.46 7.41 24.54
CA SER A 889 -30.34 7.12 25.45
C SER A 889 -28.99 7.19 24.74
N LYS A 890 -28.88 6.73 23.49
CA LYS A 890 -27.66 6.84 22.69
C LYS A 890 -27.32 8.27 22.29
N VAL A 891 -28.31 9.07 21.89
CA VAL A 891 -28.11 10.51 21.62
C VAL A 891 -27.60 11.23 22.86
N LYS A 892 -28.29 11.06 24.00
CA LYS A 892 -27.94 11.74 25.26
C LYS A 892 -26.58 11.29 25.80
N ALA A 893 -26.27 10.00 25.76
CA ALA A 893 -24.97 9.49 26.21
C ALA A 893 -23.82 9.99 25.34
N GLU A 894 -24.00 10.05 24.02
CA GLU A 894 -22.98 10.58 23.11
C GLU A 894 -22.75 12.08 23.32
N ARG A 895 -23.82 12.89 23.44
CA ARG A 895 -23.70 14.33 23.75
C ARG A 895 -22.98 14.56 25.07
N ALA A 896 -23.38 13.85 26.12
CA ALA A 896 -22.74 13.95 27.43
C ALA A 896 -21.24 13.59 27.40
N ALA A 897 -20.84 12.61 26.58
CA ALA A 897 -19.43 12.28 26.39
C ALA A 897 -18.64 13.42 25.72
N TRP A 898 -19.20 14.02 24.67
CA TRP A 898 -18.58 15.17 24.01
C TRP A 898 -18.49 16.39 24.94
N ASP A 899 -19.55 16.68 25.68
CA ASP A 899 -19.59 17.82 26.61
C ASP A 899 -18.58 17.63 27.75
N PHE A 900 -18.52 16.42 28.33
CA PHE A 900 -17.53 16.09 29.37
C PHE A 900 -16.09 16.33 28.90
N VAL A 901 -15.72 15.87 27.70
CA VAL A 901 -14.35 16.02 27.18
C VAL A 901 -14.02 17.48 26.85
N LYS A 902 -15.01 18.26 26.40
CA LYS A 902 -14.84 19.72 26.18
C LYS A 902 -14.64 20.48 27.49
N GLU A 903 -15.29 20.04 28.57
CA GLU A 903 -15.25 20.68 29.88
C GLU A 903 -14.02 20.29 30.73
N LEU A 904 -13.17 19.38 30.26
CA LEU A 904 -11.95 18.99 30.97
C LEU A 904 -11.02 20.19 31.20
N THR A 905 -10.74 20.44 32.48
CA THR A 905 -9.92 21.56 32.98
C THR A 905 -8.42 21.24 32.91
N ALA A 906 -7.56 22.20 33.22
CA ALA A 906 -6.10 22.04 33.10
C ALA A 906 -5.50 21.13 34.19
N ASP A 907 -6.18 20.96 35.33
CA ASP A 907 -5.84 20.08 36.44
C ASP A 907 -6.29 18.62 36.22
N GLN A 908 -7.06 18.36 35.17
CA GLN A 908 -7.49 17.03 34.77
C GLN A 908 -6.67 16.51 33.60
N HIS A 909 -6.46 15.19 33.54
CA HIS A 909 -5.78 14.59 32.39
C HIS A 909 -6.67 14.66 31.15
N LYS A 910 -6.16 15.30 30.09
CA LYS A 910 -6.85 15.39 28.80
C LYS A 910 -6.51 14.19 27.93
N PHE A 911 -7.55 13.51 27.46
CA PHE A 911 -7.44 12.40 26.52
C PHE A 911 -8.24 12.70 25.23
N GLU A 912 -7.90 12.01 24.15
CA GLU A 912 -8.60 12.13 22.87
C GLU A 912 -9.90 11.30 22.91
N LEU A 913 -11.01 11.86 22.44
CA LEU A 913 -12.27 11.13 22.24
C LEU A 913 -12.50 10.85 20.76
N VAL A 914 -12.88 9.61 20.44
CA VAL A 914 -13.36 9.21 19.11
C VAL A 914 -14.67 8.46 19.30
N VAL A 915 -15.67 8.75 18.48
CA VAL A 915 -16.96 8.06 18.54
C VAL A 915 -17.17 7.24 17.26
N ILE A 916 -17.46 5.95 17.45
CA ILE A 916 -17.87 5.05 16.38
C ILE A 916 -19.39 4.89 16.42
N ASN A 917 -20.06 5.18 15.30
CA ASN A 917 -21.51 5.03 15.14
C ASN A 917 -21.81 3.85 14.19
N PRO A 918 -21.83 2.61 14.70
CA PRO A 918 -22.21 1.45 13.90
C PRO A 918 -23.72 1.42 13.69
N LEU A 919 -24.13 0.82 12.56
CA LEU A 919 -25.53 0.57 12.23
C LEU A 919 -25.96 -0.77 12.85
N ILE A 920 -26.96 -1.48 12.29
CA ILE A 920 -27.30 -2.80 12.82
C ILE A 920 -26.11 -3.74 12.60
N ILE A 921 -25.64 -4.36 13.69
CA ILE A 921 -24.45 -5.20 13.66
C ILE A 921 -24.85 -6.65 13.41
N PHE A 922 -24.42 -7.22 12.29
CA PHE A 922 -24.55 -8.64 11.97
C PHE A 922 -23.18 -9.33 11.97
N GLY A 923 -23.17 -10.66 11.96
CA GLY A 923 -21.98 -11.49 11.86
C GLY A 923 -21.96 -12.60 12.92
N PRO A 924 -20.97 -13.49 12.89
CA PRO A 924 -20.89 -14.62 13.81
C PRO A 924 -20.78 -14.17 15.27
N THR A 925 -21.40 -14.90 16.20
CA THR A 925 -21.24 -14.66 17.65
C THR A 925 -20.17 -15.54 18.25
N LEU A 926 -19.34 -14.92 19.10
CA LEU A 926 -18.30 -15.61 19.89
C LEU A 926 -18.79 -15.98 21.29
N THR A 927 -20.04 -15.65 21.64
CA THR A 927 -20.67 -15.99 22.92
C THR A 927 -22.08 -16.53 22.70
N ASP A 928 -22.65 -17.20 23.71
CA ASP A 928 -24.02 -17.72 23.66
C ASP A 928 -25.08 -16.66 23.98
N THR A 929 -24.69 -15.39 24.08
CA THR A 929 -25.61 -14.30 24.39
C THR A 929 -26.15 -13.66 23.11
N VAL A 930 -27.47 -13.62 22.97
CA VAL A 930 -28.13 -12.96 21.83
C VAL A 930 -28.34 -11.47 22.14
N GLY A 931 -27.68 -10.61 21.38
CA GLY A 931 -27.95 -9.17 21.36
C GLY A 931 -29.15 -8.82 20.48
N SER A 932 -29.70 -7.62 20.64
CA SER A 932 -30.87 -7.13 19.90
C SER A 932 -30.73 -7.17 18.38
N SER A 933 -29.53 -6.95 17.84
CA SER A 933 -29.27 -7.02 16.39
C SER A 933 -29.36 -8.45 15.85
N ILE A 934 -28.77 -9.42 16.56
CA ILE A 934 -28.78 -10.84 16.16
C ILE A 934 -30.15 -11.49 16.38
N ALA A 935 -30.95 -10.96 17.32
CA ALA A 935 -32.33 -11.38 17.51
C ALA A 935 -33.19 -11.21 16.24
N MET A 936 -32.86 -10.26 15.34
CA MET A 936 -33.54 -10.13 14.04
C MET A 936 -33.31 -11.37 13.16
N VAL A 937 -32.08 -11.89 13.10
CA VAL A 937 -31.74 -13.10 12.36
C VAL A 937 -32.42 -14.32 12.98
N GLN A 938 -32.46 -14.40 14.31
CA GLN A 938 -33.22 -15.42 15.02
C GLN A 938 -34.70 -15.40 14.64
N ARG A 939 -35.33 -14.22 14.56
CA ARG A 939 -36.73 -14.08 14.15
C ARG A 939 -36.97 -14.52 12.70
N PHE A 940 -36.04 -14.32 11.78
CA PHE A 940 -36.18 -14.89 10.44
C PHE A 940 -36.21 -16.43 10.46
N LEU A 941 -35.36 -17.04 11.30
CA LEU A 941 -35.24 -18.51 11.42
C LEU A 941 -36.42 -19.15 12.16
N THR A 942 -37.03 -18.45 13.11
CA THR A 942 -38.19 -18.94 13.88
C THR A 942 -39.54 -18.56 13.26
N LYS A 943 -39.55 -17.63 12.30
CA LYS A 943 -40.73 -17.19 11.54
C LYS A 943 -41.94 -16.84 12.44
N PRO A 944 -41.82 -15.88 13.36
CA PRO A 944 -42.95 -15.43 14.18
C PRO A 944 -43.96 -14.58 13.38
N MET A 945 -43.61 -14.15 12.16
CA MET A 945 -44.46 -13.38 11.26
C MET A 945 -44.52 -14.04 9.88
N ALA A 946 -45.70 -14.07 9.26
CA ALA A 946 -45.88 -14.63 7.93
C ALA A 946 -45.38 -13.68 6.81
N LYS A 947 -45.59 -12.37 7.00
CA LYS A 947 -45.15 -11.31 6.09
C LYS A 947 -44.15 -10.39 6.80
N LEU A 948 -43.33 -9.68 6.02
CA LEU A 948 -42.31 -8.76 6.50
C LEU A 948 -42.60 -7.32 6.07
N PRO A 949 -42.33 -6.33 6.93
CA PRO A 949 -42.49 -4.94 6.53
C PRO A 949 -41.43 -4.50 5.51
N LYS A 950 -41.82 -3.59 4.61
CA LYS A 950 -40.91 -2.99 3.63
C LYS A 950 -40.06 -1.88 4.27
N ILE A 951 -39.06 -2.28 5.04
CA ILE A 951 -38.13 -1.35 5.70
C ILE A 951 -36.69 -1.57 5.23
N CYS A 952 -35.97 -0.46 5.06
CA CYS A 952 -34.54 -0.47 4.84
C CYS A 952 -33.80 -0.67 6.18
N VAL A 953 -32.77 -1.50 6.15
CA VAL A 953 -31.99 -1.97 7.30
C VAL A 953 -30.51 -1.71 6.99
N PRO A 954 -29.99 -0.51 7.30
CA PRO A 954 -28.56 -0.24 7.26
C PRO A 954 -27.84 -1.13 8.26
N SER A 955 -26.73 -1.71 7.83
CA SER A 955 -26.01 -2.70 8.62
C SER A 955 -24.51 -2.69 8.38
N VAL A 956 -23.79 -3.40 9.25
CA VAL A 956 -22.35 -3.58 9.18
C VAL A 956 -21.96 -4.90 9.88
N ASP A 957 -20.88 -5.53 9.44
CA ASP A 957 -20.37 -6.73 10.10
C ASP A 957 -19.68 -6.41 11.44
N VAL A 958 -19.90 -7.25 12.45
CA VAL A 958 -19.30 -7.13 13.79
C VAL A 958 -17.79 -7.11 13.76
N ARG A 959 -17.17 -7.85 12.82
CA ARG A 959 -15.72 -7.88 12.65
C ARG A 959 -15.22 -6.55 12.09
N ASP A 960 -15.97 -5.93 11.19
CA ASP A 960 -15.63 -4.60 10.66
C ASP A 960 -15.84 -3.51 11.71
N VAL A 961 -16.89 -3.58 12.53
CA VAL A 961 -17.06 -2.63 13.64
C VAL A 961 -15.91 -2.76 14.65
N ALA A 962 -15.53 -3.99 15.03
CA ALA A 962 -14.39 -4.21 15.91
C ALA A 962 -13.08 -3.69 15.28
N LYS A 963 -12.88 -3.91 13.98
CA LYS A 963 -11.76 -3.36 13.23
C LYS A 963 -11.74 -1.83 13.27
N ALA A 964 -12.89 -1.19 13.07
CA ALA A 964 -13.02 0.27 13.11
C ALA A 964 -12.61 0.83 14.48
N HIS A 965 -12.96 0.17 15.58
CA HIS A 965 -12.53 0.57 16.92
C HIS A 965 -11.00 0.50 17.09
N ILE A 966 -10.38 -0.58 16.62
CA ILE A 966 -8.91 -0.78 16.74
C ILE A 966 -8.15 0.21 15.85
N LEU A 967 -8.66 0.51 14.66
CA LEU A 967 -8.06 1.51 13.78
C LEU A 967 -8.23 2.93 14.33
N ALA A 968 -9.41 3.26 14.84
CA ALA A 968 -9.68 4.56 15.45
C ALA A 968 -8.82 4.83 16.69
N MET A 969 -8.42 3.76 17.40
CA MET A 969 -7.54 3.83 18.57
C MET A 969 -6.17 4.45 18.25
N THR A 970 -5.63 4.23 17.05
CA THR A 970 -4.26 4.65 16.69
C THR A 970 -4.17 5.61 15.50
N ALA A 971 -5.24 5.77 14.72
CA ALA A 971 -5.26 6.65 13.55
C ALA A 971 -5.00 8.12 13.93
N ALA A 972 -4.02 8.76 13.28
CA ALA A 972 -3.59 10.12 13.60
C ALA A 972 -4.72 11.16 13.44
N GLY A 973 -5.60 10.98 12.45
CA GLY A 973 -6.73 11.87 12.18
C GLY A 973 -8.04 11.49 12.85
N ALA A 974 -8.06 10.54 13.77
CA ALA A 974 -9.31 10.10 14.41
C ALA A 974 -9.67 10.90 15.68
N ALA A 975 -8.70 11.58 16.30
CA ALA A 975 -8.94 12.34 17.52
C ALA A 975 -9.98 13.45 17.28
N GLY A 976 -11.01 13.50 18.13
CA GLY A 976 -12.10 14.47 18.03
C GLY A 976 -13.17 14.11 16.98
N GLU A 977 -13.06 12.95 16.33
CA GLU A 977 -13.97 12.58 15.25
C GLU A 977 -15.11 11.68 15.71
N ARG A 978 -16.24 11.88 15.04
CA ARG A 978 -17.37 10.95 15.01
C ARG A 978 -17.35 10.26 13.65
N ILE A 979 -17.50 8.94 13.62
CA ILE A 979 -17.32 8.14 12.39
C ILE A 979 -18.47 7.14 12.23
N VAL A 980 -19.22 7.26 11.12
CA VAL A 980 -20.22 6.27 10.71
C VAL A 980 -19.53 5.03 10.15
N VAL A 981 -19.91 3.85 10.63
CA VAL A 981 -19.41 2.58 10.09
C VAL A 981 -20.59 1.77 9.55
N ALA A 982 -20.80 1.87 8.23
CA ALA A 982 -21.93 1.27 7.53
C ALA A 982 -21.49 0.58 6.23
N TYR A 983 -22.05 -0.59 5.96
CA TYR A 983 -22.04 -1.16 4.61
C TYR A 983 -23.00 -0.37 3.71
N GLN A 984 -22.60 -0.14 2.45
CA GLN A 984 -23.43 0.53 1.45
C GLN A 984 -23.44 -0.31 0.15
N PRO A 985 -24.59 -0.39 -0.55
CA PRO A 985 -25.89 0.18 -0.17
C PRO A 985 -26.54 -0.54 1.02
N SER A 986 -27.47 0.14 1.70
CA SER A 986 -28.27 -0.45 2.78
C SER A 986 -29.18 -1.57 2.25
N TYR A 987 -29.53 -2.54 3.10
CA TYR A 987 -30.29 -3.73 2.69
C TYR A 987 -31.76 -3.64 3.06
N TRP A 988 -32.64 -4.14 2.19
CA TRP A 988 -34.05 -4.31 2.51
C TRP A 988 -34.28 -5.53 3.39
N MET A 989 -35.20 -5.43 4.36
CA MET A 989 -35.54 -6.56 5.24
C MET A 989 -36.01 -7.79 4.45
N THR A 990 -36.79 -7.58 3.38
CA THR A 990 -37.25 -8.65 2.48
C THR A 990 -36.13 -9.24 1.61
N GLN A 991 -35.09 -8.46 1.31
CA GLN A 991 -33.91 -8.97 0.62
C GLN A 991 -33.09 -9.88 1.54
N MET A 992 -32.85 -9.47 2.79
CA MET A 992 -32.18 -10.32 3.79
C MET A 992 -32.91 -11.65 3.99
N ALA A 993 -34.24 -11.62 4.09
CA ALA A 993 -35.04 -12.82 4.24
C ALA A 993 -34.98 -13.74 3.01
N ARG A 994 -34.94 -13.17 1.79
CA ARG A 994 -34.74 -13.93 0.56
C ARG A 994 -33.36 -14.61 0.53
N ASP A 995 -32.31 -13.89 0.90
CA ASP A 995 -30.95 -14.46 0.97
C ASP A 995 -30.85 -15.59 2.01
N LEU A 996 -31.51 -15.44 3.17
CA LEU A 996 -31.61 -16.51 4.16
C LEU A 996 -32.44 -17.68 3.64
N ASN A 997 -33.56 -17.43 2.96
CA ASN A 997 -34.39 -18.48 2.39
C ASN A 997 -33.63 -19.29 1.34
N GLU A 998 -32.85 -18.63 0.48
CA GLU A 998 -31.98 -19.27 -0.51
C GLU A 998 -31.01 -20.27 0.14
N GLU A 999 -30.37 -19.90 1.25
CA GLU A 999 -29.40 -20.78 1.91
C GLU A 999 -30.06 -21.85 2.80
N PHE A 1000 -31.09 -21.49 3.58
CA PHE A 1000 -31.60 -22.33 4.67
C PHE A 1000 -32.89 -23.09 4.37
N SER A 1001 -33.63 -22.78 3.29
CA SER A 1001 -34.88 -23.51 2.95
C SER A 1001 -34.62 -24.99 2.65
N SER A 1002 -33.56 -25.27 1.89
CA SER A 1002 -33.10 -26.64 1.62
C SER A 1002 -32.55 -27.38 2.85
N GLN A 1003 -32.38 -26.67 3.97
CA GLN A 1003 -31.85 -27.15 5.25
C GLN A 1003 -32.94 -27.25 6.33
N GLY A 1004 -34.21 -27.26 5.93
CA GLY A 1004 -35.35 -27.48 6.84
C GLY A 1004 -35.90 -26.22 7.51
N PHE A 1005 -35.44 -25.02 7.15
CA PHE A 1005 -35.95 -23.76 7.72
C PHE A 1005 -37.03 -23.13 6.83
N SER A 1006 -38.12 -22.65 7.43
CA SER A 1006 -39.11 -21.82 6.73
C SER A 1006 -38.85 -20.35 7.05
N ILE A 1007 -38.48 -19.56 6.04
CA ILE A 1007 -38.17 -18.14 6.19
C ILE A 1007 -39.33 -17.30 5.59
N PRO A 1008 -39.81 -16.24 6.25
CA PRO A 1008 -40.87 -15.40 5.69
C PRO A 1008 -40.29 -14.48 4.60
N THR A 1009 -40.72 -14.63 3.35
CA THR A 1009 -40.23 -13.81 2.22
C THR A 1009 -41.28 -12.87 1.63
N GLU A 1010 -42.54 -13.00 2.06
CA GLU A 1010 -43.63 -12.14 1.61
C GLU A 1010 -43.55 -10.75 2.25
N GLU A 1011 -43.86 -9.71 1.47
CA GLU A 1011 -43.86 -8.31 1.91
C GLU A 1011 -45.26 -7.88 2.35
N MET A 1012 -45.35 -7.15 3.47
CA MET A 1012 -46.57 -6.48 3.94
C MET A 1012 -46.85 -5.25 3.07
N LYS A 1013 -48.11 -4.99 2.76
CA LYS A 1013 -48.56 -3.70 2.17
C LYS A 1013 -48.62 -2.62 3.27
N GLN A 1014 -48.58 -1.35 2.88
CA GLN A 1014 -48.62 -0.24 3.83
C GLN A 1014 -49.91 -0.22 4.68
N ASP A 1015 -51.04 -0.63 4.09
CA ASP A 1015 -52.35 -0.64 4.76
C ASP A 1015 -52.72 -2.03 5.33
N ASP A 1016 -51.78 -2.98 5.40
CA ASP A 1016 -52.04 -4.28 6.03
C ASP A 1016 -52.34 -4.09 7.53
N ASP A 1017 -53.29 -4.86 8.07
CA ASP A 1017 -53.62 -4.81 9.51
C ASP A 1017 -52.43 -5.27 10.36
N THR A 1018 -51.85 -4.33 11.10
CA THR A 1018 -50.70 -4.54 11.98
C THR A 1018 -51.08 -4.84 13.43
N SER A 1019 -52.38 -4.85 13.77
CA SER A 1019 -52.87 -5.00 15.15
C SER A 1019 -52.49 -6.36 15.79
N GLY A 1020 -52.32 -7.40 14.97
CA GLY A 1020 -51.88 -8.73 15.40
C GLY A 1020 -50.35 -8.91 15.51
N LEU A 1021 -49.54 -7.89 15.20
CA LEU A 1021 -48.08 -7.96 15.32
C LEU A 1021 -47.63 -7.76 16.76
N ASP A 1022 -46.46 -8.31 17.12
CA ASP A 1022 -45.90 -8.09 18.45
C ASP A 1022 -45.61 -6.59 18.70
N PRO A 1023 -45.69 -6.11 19.95
CA PRO A 1023 -45.54 -4.68 20.28
C PRO A 1023 -44.24 -4.05 19.77
N HIS A 1024 -43.16 -4.82 19.68
CA HIS A 1024 -41.87 -4.31 19.20
C HIS A 1024 -41.89 -4.07 17.68
N THR A 1025 -42.54 -4.94 16.91
CA THR A 1025 -42.75 -4.73 15.47
C THR A 1025 -43.67 -3.54 15.21
N GLN A 1026 -44.76 -3.40 15.97
CA GLN A 1026 -45.65 -2.23 15.85
C GLN A 1026 -44.92 -0.91 16.13
N ALA A 1027 -44.08 -0.87 17.17
CA ALA A 1027 -43.26 0.30 17.47
C ALA A 1027 -42.25 0.62 16.34
N THR A 1028 -41.62 -0.41 15.76
CA THR A 1028 -40.69 -0.25 14.64
C THR A 1028 -41.37 0.35 13.41
N LEU A 1029 -42.60 -0.09 13.10
CA LEU A 1029 -43.38 0.41 11.95
C LEU A 1029 -43.87 1.84 12.14
N LYS A 1030 -44.17 2.25 13.37
CA LYS A 1030 -44.50 3.66 13.68
C LYS A 1030 -43.29 4.59 13.49
N GLN A 1031 -42.09 4.11 13.81
CA GLN A 1031 -40.89 4.94 13.80
C GLN A 1031 -40.20 5.00 12.45
N ARG A 1032 -40.16 3.89 11.70
CA ARG A 1032 -39.44 3.84 10.42
C ARG A 1032 -40.36 4.16 9.25
N PRO A 1033 -39.97 5.06 8.33
CA PRO A 1033 -40.76 5.33 7.13
C PRO A 1033 -40.83 4.07 6.25
N TYR A 1034 -42.05 3.61 5.96
CA TYR A 1034 -42.32 2.48 5.08
C TYR A 1034 -41.81 2.79 3.67
N GLY A 1035 -41.03 1.87 3.09
CA GLY A 1035 -40.53 1.99 1.72
C GLY A 1035 -39.46 3.05 1.48
N ALA A 1036 -38.95 3.72 2.52
CA ALA A 1036 -37.87 4.69 2.37
C ALA A 1036 -36.49 4.01 2.33
N ASP A 1037 -35.65 4.46 1.39
CA ASP A 1037 -34.24 4.08 1.36
C ASP A 1037 -33.45 4.93 2.37
N ILE A 1038 -32.38 4.35 2.94
CA ILE A 1038 -31.58 5.00 3.99
C ILE A 1038 -30.12 4.94 3.56
N LYS A 1039 -29.54 6.12 3.31
CA LYS A 1039 -28.18 6.27 2.80
C LYS A 1039 -27.30 6.94 3.84
N PHE A 1040 -26.03 6.54 3.86
CA PHE A 1040 -25.01 7.15 4.73
C PHE A 1040 -23.79 7.60 3.92
N ASP A 1041 -23.27 8.78 4.25
CA ASP A 1041 -21.92 9.16 3.88
C ASP A 1041 -20.93 8.33 4.74
N THR A 1042 -19.98 7.70 4.06
CA THR A 1042 -18.94 6.87 4.66
C THR A 1042 -17.54 7.39 4.34
N ALA A 1043 -17.43 8.63 3.85
CA ALA A 1043 -16.18 9.25 3.47
C ALA A 1043 -15.18 9.32 4.63
N LYS A 1044 -15.62 9.65 5.85
CA LYS A 1044 -14.73 9.68 7.04
C LYS A 1044 -14.19 8.29 7.38
N MET A 1045 -15.03 7.26 7.39
CA MET A 1045 -14.58 5.87 7.59
C MET A 1045 -13.48 5.49 6.57
N LYS A 1046 -13.66 5.86 5.30
CA LYS A 1046 -12.67 5.58 4.25
C LYS A 1046 -11.39 6.39 4.42
N LYS A 1047 -11.51 7.70 4.67
CA LYS A 1047 -10.39 8.65 4.77
C LYS A 1047 -9.55 8.43 6.03
N ILE A 1048 -10.21 8.30 7.18
CA ILE A 1048 -9.56 8.26 8.50
C ILE A 1048 -9.14 6.84 8.87
N LEU A 1049 -10.00 5.85 8.64
CA LEU A 1049 -9.75 4.46 9.03
C LEU A 1049 -9.20 3.60 7.89
N GLY A 1050 -9.16 4.09 6.65
CA GLY A 1050 -8.72 3.30 5.50
C GLY A 1050 -9.64 2.10 5.21
N MET A 1051 -10.91 2.17 5.61
CA MET A 1051 -11.88 1.08 5.44
C MET A 1051 -12.72 1.31 4.18
N ASP A 1052 -12.21 0.88 3.03
CA ASP A 1052 -12.87 0.95 1.72
C ASP A 1052 -13.70 -0.31 1.40
N LYS A 1053 -13.38 -1.43 2.04
CA LYS A 1053 -14.01 -2.73 1.84
C LYS A 1053 -14.51 -3.30 3.16
N LEU A 1054 -15.81 -3.44 3.25
CA LEU A 1054 -16.50 -4.11 4.35
C LEU A 1054 -17.05 -5.46 3.87
N ILE A 1055 -17.29 -6.36 4.81
CA ILE A 1055 -18.01 -7.61 4.59
C ILE A 1055 -19.44 -7.26 4.22
N ASP A 1056 -19.94 -7.87 3.14
CA ASP A 1056 -21.27 -7.58 2.64
C ASP A 1056 -22.36 -8.13 3.56
N THR A 1057 -23.49 -7.42 3.59
CA THR A 1057 -24.58 -7.73 4.51
C THR A 1057 -25.17 -9.12 4.29
N LYS A 1058 -25.23 -9.62 3.04
CA LYS A 1058 -25.69 -10.99 2.75
C LYS A 1058 -24.82 -12.01 3.48
N SER A 1059 -23.50 -11.92 3.31
CA SER A 1059 -22.54 -12.77 4.01
C SER A 1059 -22.70 -12.68 5.53
N SER A 1060 -22.77 -11.46 6.09
CA SER A 1060 -22.90 -11.25 7.54
C SER A 1060 -24.16 -11.86 8.13
N VAL A 1061 -25.32 -11.73 7.45
CA VAL A 1061 -26.60 -12.26 7.92
C VAL A 1061 -26.61 -13.79 7.84
N ILE A 1062 -26.09 -14.39 6.77
CA ILE A 1062 -25.96 -15.86 6.65
C ILE A 1062 -25.03 -16.43 7.73
N GLU A 1063 -23.87 -15.80 7.95
CA GLU A 1063 -22.93 -16.24 8.98
C GLU A 1063 -23.49 -16.07 10.40
N SER A 1064 -24.33 -15.05 10.62
CA SER A 1064 -25.09 -14.89 11.87
C SER A 1064 -26.03 -16.08 12.09
N ALA A 1065 -26.78 -16.48 11.04
CA ALA A 1065 -27.73 -17.59 11.12
C ALA A 1065 -27.02 -18.91 11.41
N TYR A 1066 -25.92 -19.21 10.72
CA TYR A 1066 -25.08 -20.37 11.03
C TYR A 1066 -24.57 -20.35 12.47
N SER A 1067 -24.06 -19.21 12.93
CA SER A 1067 -23.55 -19.08 14.29
C SER A 1067 -24.62 -19.31 15.37
N LEU A 1068 -25.86 -18.86 15.12
CA LEU A 1068 -27.01 -19.11 16.00
C LEU A 1068 -27.38 -20.60 16.07
N ILE A 1069 -27.36 -21.28 14.92
CA ILE A 1069 -27.70 -22.71 14.83
C ILE A 1069 -26.60 -23.58 15.46
N GLU A 1070 -25.33 -23.30 15.18
CA GLU A 1070 -24.21 -24.10 15.71
C GLU A 1070 -24.04 -23.97 17.22
N ARG A 1071 -24.43 -22.83 17.80
CA ARG A 1071 -24.44 -22.61 19.24
C ARG A 1071 -25.72 -23.08 19.93
N ASN A 1072 -26.61 -23.75 19.20
CA ASN A 1072 -27.91 -24.23 19.71
C ASN A 1072 -28.80 -23.11 20.28
N ILE A 1073 -28.62 -21.88 19.82
CA ILE A 1073 -29.52 -20.76 20.14
C ILE A 1073 -30.79 -20.88 19.29
N VAL A 1074 -30.65 -21.36 18.05
CA VAL A 1074 -31.74 -21.83 17.21
C VAL A 1074 -31.59 -23.32 17.03
N GLU A 1075 -32.68 -24.07 17.20
CA GLU A 1075 -32.68 -25.52 17.05
C GLU A 1075 -32.30 -25.94 15.63
N LYS A 1076 -31.45 -26.97 15.52
CA LYS A 1076 -31.09 -27.60 14.24
C LYS A 1076 -32.30 -28.32 13.67
N ARG A 1077 -32.70 -27.97 12.43
CA ARG A 1077 -33.81 -28.63 11.72
C ARG A 1077 -33.33 -29.90 11.03
N GLU A 1078 -34.27 -30.81 10.79
CA GLU A 1078 -34.02 -32.01 9.99
C GLU A 1078 -33.54 -31.60 8.58
N GLY A 1079 -32.40 -32.16 8.14
CA GLY A 1079 -31.77 -31.80 6.87
C GLY A 1079 -30.75 -30.66 6.93
N TYR A 1080 -30.45 -30.09 8.10
CA TYR A 1080 -29.39 -29.11 8.28
C TYR A 1080 -28.01 -29.69 7.96
N ARG A 1081 -27.22 -29.00 7.10
CA ARG A 1081 -25.95 -29.52 6.56
C ARG A 1081 -24.71 -28.76 7.04
N GLY A 1082 -24.88 -27.74 7.88
CA GLY A 1082 -23.79 -26.86 8.29
C GLY A 1082 -23.34 -25.90 7.18
N PRO A 1083 -22.39 -24.99 7.47
CA PRO A 1083 -21.88 -24.07 6.47
C PRO A 1083 -21.02 -24.78 5.43
N LYS A 1084 -21.32 -24.57 4.14
CA LYS A 1084 -20.67 -25.22 2.99
C LYS A 1084 -19.14 -25.00 2.89
N ASN A 1085 -18.56 -24.05 3.64
CA ASN A 1085 -17.15 -23.66 3.56
C ASN A 1085 -16.56 -23.25 4.92
N PHE A 1086 -16.40 -24.20 5.86
CA PHE A 1086 -15.80 -23.94 7.18
C PHE A 1086 -14.38 -23.31 7.09
N ASN A 1087 -13.60 -23.65 6.06
CA ASN A 1087 -12.18 -23.25 5.94
C ASN A 1087 -11.92 -21.81 5.46
N ARG A 1088 -12.93 -21.02 5.05
CA ARG A 1088 -12.71 -19.63 4.57
C ARG A 1088 -12.85 -18.56 5.66
N LEU A 1089 -13.57 -18.86 6.73
CA LEU A 1089 -13.90 -17.92 7.82
C LEU A 1089 -12.66 -17.54 8.63
N ASP A 1090 -11.85 -18.53 9.04
CA ASP A 1090 -10.58 -18.28 9.74
C ASP A 1090 -9.47 -17.78 8.81
N HIS A 1091 -9.45 -18.26 7.56
CA HIS A 1091 -8.38 -17.91 6.61
C HIS A 1091 -8.48 -16.50 6.07
N LYS A 1092 -9.68 -15.91 5.94
CA LYS A 1092 -9.81 -14.50 5.49
C LYS A 1092 -9.41 -13.53 6.60
N LEU A 1093 -9.80 -13.78 7.85
CA LEU A 1093 -9.38 -12.96 8.99
C LEU A 1093 -7.85 -13.06 9.19
N CYS A 1094 -7.28 -14.27 9.11
CA CYS A 1094 -5.83 -14.47 9.19
C CYS A 1094 -5.05 -13.92 7.98
N ARG A 1095 -5.59 -13.91 6.75
CA ARG A 1095 -4.92 -13.30 5.58
C ARG A 1095 -5.02 -11.78 5.55
N PHE A 1096 -6.04 -11.23 6.19
CA PHE A 1096 -6.29 -9.80 6.24
C PHE A 1096 -5.55 -9.11 7.38
N LEU A 1097 -5.24 -9.81 8.47
CA LEU A 1097 -4.36 -9.34 9.53
C LEU A 1097 -2.86 -9.57 9.23
N LYS A 1098 -2.56 -10.40 8.22
CA LYS A 1098 -1.20 -10.65 7.68
C LYS A 1098 -0.82 -9.73 6.51
N ARG A 1099 -1.75 -8.88 6.05
CA ARG A 1099 -1.53 -7.81 5.06
C ARG A 1099 -1.60 -6.49 5.79
#